data_AF-A0A672Q8N5-F1
#
_entry.id   AF-A0A672Q8N5-F1
#
_cell.length_a   1.000
_cell.length_b   1.000
_cell.length_c   1.000
_cell.angle_alpha   90.00
_cell.angle_beta   90.00
_cell.angle_gamma   90.00
#
_symmetry.space_group_name_H-M   'P 1'
#
loop_
_entity.id
_entity.type
_entity.pdbx_description
1 polymer ?
#
loop_
_entity_poly.entity_id
_entity_poly.type
_entity_poly.pdbx_seq_one_letter_code
_entity_poly.pdbx_strand_id
1 'polypeptide(L)'
;MMLMTLPLTATHYLDSTNQWDTVGMERRDEAVNHISTGYQRQLGYRKSDGSYAAWIHRPSSTWLTAYVAKVFSMAHNLVIIEENVLCSALKWLILHKQIQDGSFKEESAVIHGEMVGDVRGKDADASLTAFVVIAMQEAREICAGSVGSLHESIRKAVSFLEGRLPQLTNPYAVAMTSYAMANANKLNKDILMKHSTQHEAGRSWTVPGQHHHSLEATAYAVLALVKDKDFDKAGEAVHWLNRQQSHYGGSGTTQATIMVFQAVAEYRTQVKDRQNFNLNVELSVAGRSKPVRWAFKRDNMHLTRSYKVEINQDFNVTAKGTGTATLSVLTLYYARPVEKKSDCTFFDLTVKMEKDNEGAIASYKLIMDFIYKDDKTDATMTILDVGLPTGFEVEESDLKELSSGKERYIQKYEKNKVLSERGSLILYLNKVSHKEKEVISFRMHQMLNVGLLQPAAVTIYEYYSPDARCTKFYHPERKDGAIYRLCKGDLCQCAEENCSYQRKNRVSDEERLKRACEAGMDYAYKVTVVGMDLKQDSDIYSMKVEQVLREGTDGEVEGKVRPFLTRPGCREYLGLVKGKSYLIMGRSVYLRELGGSLQYVFGEQTWVEYWPTREESPTPEHRERYIGITELKNSLLNYGCAN
;
A
#
# COMPACT_ATOMS: atom_id res chain seq x y z
N MET A 1 -17.00 -4.83 9.74
CA MET A 1 -16.53 -6.19 10.06
C MET A 1 -15.04 -6.30 10.33
N MET A 2 -14.13 -6.04 9.38
CA MET A 2 -12.68 -6.26 9.59
C MET A 2 -12.10 -5.63 10.87
N LEU A 3 -12.47 -4.37 11.17
CA LEU A 3 -12.03 -3.67 12.38
C LEU A 3 -12.51 -4.29 13.70
N MET A 4 -13.57 -5.10 13.65
CA MET A 4 -14.08 -5.85 14.80
C MET A 4 -13.44 -7.24 14.86
N THR A 5 -13.27 -7.86 13.70
CA THR A 5 -12.94 -9.27 13.62
C THR A 5 -11.52 -9.59 14.07
N LEU A 6 -10.51 -8.79 13.67
CA LEU A 6 -9.13 -9.06 14.11
C LEU A 6 -8.96 -8.89 15.63
N PRO A 7 -9.44 -7.79 16.27
CA PRO A 7 -9.43 -7.68 17.73
C PRO A 7 -10.21 -8.81 18.41
N LEU A 8 -11.38 -9.20 17.87
CA LEU A 8 -12.18 -10.28 18.43
C LEU A 8 -11.44 -11.62 18.42
N THR A 9 -10.86 -12.00 17.28
CA THR A 9 -10.12 -13.26 17.13
C THR A 9 -8.90 -13.29 18.04
N ALA A 10 -8.14 -12.19 18.11
CA ALA A 10 -6.99 -12.09 19.01
C ALA A 10 -7.42 -12.21 20.49
N THR A 11 -8.50 -11.52 20.87
CA THR A 11 -9.04 -11.57 22.23
C THR A 11 -9.50 -12.98 22.58
N HIS A 12 -10.26 -13.62 21.70
CA HIS A 12 -10.72 -15.00 21.89
C HIS A 12 -9.56 -15.99 22.03
N TYR A 13 -8.51 -15.86 21.20
CA TYR A 13 -7.32 -16.70 21.30
C TYR A 13 -6.60 -16.50 22.64
N LEU A 14 -6.38 -15.25 23.07
CA LEU A 14 -5.67 -14.93 24.32
C LEU A 14 -6.48 -15.33 25.56
N ASP A 15 -7.81 -15.13 25.55
CA ASP A 15 -8.72 -15.60 26.59
C ASP A 15 -8.70 -17.13 26.66
N SER A 16 -8.80 -17.82 25.52
CA SER A 16 -8.82 -19.29 25.46
C SER A 16 -7.50 -19.92 25.92
N THR A 17 -6.38 -19.27 25.60
CA THR A 17 -5.04 -19.78 25.91
C THR A 17 -4.47 -19.29 27.24
N ASN A 18 -5.16 -18.36 27.92
CA ASN A 18 -4.70 -17.68 29.14
C ASN A 18 -3.32 -17.02 28.96
N GLN A 19 -3.14 -16.23 27.89
CA GLN A 19 -1.83 -15.63 27.52
C GLN A 19 -1.78 -14.09 27.64
N TRP A 20 -2.75 -13.46 28.31
CA TRP A 20 -2.80 -11.99 28.47
C TRP A 20 -1.62 -11.42 29.27
N ASP A 21 -1.10 -12.18 30.22
CA ASP A 21 0.10 -11.86 31.00
C ASP A 21 1.32 -11.59 30.11
N THR A 22 1.43 -12.29 28.97
CA THR A 22 2.55 -12.13 28.03
C THR A 22 2.48 -10.86 27.18
N VAL A 23 1.29 -10.28 27.02
CA VAL A 23 1.05 -9.14 26.12
C VAL A 23 0.64 -7.84 26.84
N GLY A 24 0.30 -7.93 28.13
CA GLY A 24 -0.23 -6.82 28.93
C GLY A 24 -1.72 -7.04 29.21
N MET A 25 -2.08 -7.22 30.49
CA MET A 25 -3.46 -7.49 30.91
C MET A 25 -4.39 -6.30 30.61
N GLU A 26 -3.86 -5.08 30.70
CA GLU A 26 -4.54 -3.83 30.39
C GLU A 26 -5.03 -3.74 28.94
N ARG A 27 -4.36 -4.44 28.02
CA ARG A 27 -4.70 -4.43 26.59
C ARG A 27 -5.97 -5.21 26.28
N ARG A 28 -6.45 -6.03 27.22
CA ARG A 28 -7.73 -6.73 27.09
C ARG A 28 -8.89 -5.74 27.00
N ASP A 29 -8.89 -4.70 27.83
CA ASP A 29 -9.94 -3.68 27.84
C ASP A 29 -9.92 -2.83 26.57
N GLU A 30 -8.73 -2.51 26.05
CA GLU A 30 -8.56 -1.85 24.75
C GLU A 30 -9.18 -2.71 23.62
N ALA A 31 -8.89 -4.01 23.62
CA ALA A 31 -9.43 -4.92 22.62
C ALA A 31 -10.97 -5.02 22.69
N VAL A 32 -11.54 -5.11 23.90
CA VAL A 32 -13.00 -5.11 24.12
C VAL A 32 -13.63 -3.80 23.63
N ASN A 33 -12.99 -2.65 23.87
CA ASN A 33 -13.45 -1.35 23.36
C ASN A 33 -13.43 -1.29 21.83
N HIS A 34 -12.41 -1.86 21.17
CA HIS A 34 -12.38 -1.98 19.72
C HIS A 34 -13.49 -2.88 19.18
N ILE A 35 -13.77 -4.00 19.85
CA ILE A 35 -14.88 -4.91 19.49
C ILE A 35 -16.22 -4.18 19.60
N SER A 36 -16.45 -3.45 20.71
CA SER A 36 -17.67 -2.66 20.94
C SER A 36 -17.86 -1.56 19.89
N THR A 37 -16.80 -0.80 19.60
CA THR A 37 -16.80 0.21 18.54
C THR A 37 -17.10 -0.42 17.17
N GLY A 38 -16.51 -1.58 16.90
CA GLY A 38 -16.75 -2.36 15.70
C GLY A 38 -18.20 -2.82 15.55
N TYR A 39 -18.81 -3.30 16.64
CA TYR A 39 -20.23 -3.66 16.70
C TYR A 39 -21.13 -2.47 16.36
N GLN A 40 -20.94 -1.32 17.03
CA GLN A 40 -21.74 -0.11 16.78
C GLN A 40 -21.63 0.38 15.33
N ARG A 41 -20.42 0.37 14.76
CA ARG A 41 -20.21 0.69 13.33
C ARG A 41 -20.90 -0.31 12.41
N GLN A 42 -20.92 -1.59 12.76
CA GLN A 42 -21.53 -2.63 11.95
C GLN A 42 -23.06 -2.51 11.91
N LEU A 43 -23.69 -2.01 12.97
CA LEU A 43 -25.14 -1.72 12.98
C LEU A 43 -25.52 -0.68 11.90
N GLY A 44 -24.62 0.23 11.54
CA GLY A 44 -24.83 1.17 10.43
C GLY A 44 -25.02 0.52 9.05
N TYR A 45 -24.69 -0.77 8.90
CA TYR A 45 -24.90 -1.55 7.67
C TYR A 45 -26.06 -2.55 7.77
N ARG A 46 -26.76 -2.59 8.90
CA ARG A 46 -27.91 -3.45 9.14
C ARG A 46 -29.16 -2.84 8.51
N LYS A 47 -29.92 -3.65 7.78
CA LYS A 47 -31.22 -3.24 7.22
C LYS A 47 -32.38 -3.50 8.19
N SER A 48 -33.54 -2.96 7.87
CA SER A 48 -34.76 -3.10 8.68
C SER A 48 -35.23 -4.55 8.82
N ASP A 49 -34.96 -5.41 7.83
CA ASP A 49 -35.29 -6.84 7.83
C ASP A 49 -34.24 -7.72 8.56
N GLY A 50 -33.20 -7.11 9.13
CA GLY A 50 -32.11 -7.80 9.84
C GLY A 50 -30.96 -8.27 8.94
N SER A 51 -31.05 -8.07 7.63
CA SER A 51 -30.01 -8.47 6.68
C SER A 51 -28.89 -7.44 6.55
N TYR A 52 -27.75 -7.87 6.00
CA TYR A 52 -26.56 -7.03 5.82
C TYR A 52 -26.15 -6.91 4.35
N ALA A 53 -25.64 -5.74 4.01
CA ALA A 53 -25.04 -5.43 2.71
C ALA A 53 -23.78 -4.57 2.92
N ALA A 54 -22.93 -4.47 1.90
CA ALA A 54 -21.78 -3.57 1.94
C ALA A 54 -22.19 -2.09 2.03
N TRP A 55 -23.37 -1.73 1.51
CA TRP A 55 -24.04 -0.45 1.75
C TRP A 55 -25.55 -0.67 1.83
N ILE A 56 -26.25 0.20 2.58
CA ILE A 56 -27.70 0.06 2.85
C ILE A 56 -28.55 0.00 1.58
N HIS A 57 -28.18 0.76 0.54
CA HIS A 57 -28.92 0.80 -0.73
C HIS A 57 -28.69 -0.43 -1.63
N ARG A 58 -27.64 -1.22 -1.38
CA ARG A 58 -27.37 -2.42 -2.18
C ARG A 58 -28.26 -3.57 -1.70
N PRO A 59 -28.63 -4.52 -2.57
CA PRO A 59 -29.25 -5.77 -2.14
C PRO A 59 -28.41 -6.50 -1.08
N SER A 60 -29.08 -7.25 -0.21
CA SER A 60 -28.45 -7.93 0.92
C SER A 60 -27.72 -9.19 0.48
N SER A 61 -26.55 -9.44 1.06
CA SER A 61 -25.76 -10.65 0.79
C SER A 61 -26.07 -11.73 1.81
N THR A 62 -26.32 -12.94 1.33
CA THR A 62 -26.51 -14.15 2.15
C THR A 62 -25.25 -14.43 2.96
N TRP A 63 -24.09 -14.48 2.30
CA TRP A 63 -22.81 -14.76 2.95
C TRP A 63 -22.47 -13.70 4.00
N LEU A 64 -22.62 -12.41 3.68
CA LEU A 64 -22.26 -11.34 4.61
C LEU A 64 -23.14 -11.37 5.85
N THR A 65 -24.44 -11.62 5.67
CA THR A 65 -25.40 -11.73 6.77
C THR A 65 -25.03 -12.90 7.69
N ALA A 66 -24.69 -14.07 7.14
CA ALA A 66 -24.22 -15.21 7.92
C ALA A 66 -22.88 -14.95 8.62
N TYR A 67 -21.95 -14.28 7.95
CA TYR A 67 -20.65 -13.93 8.53
C TYR A 67 -20.78 -12.95 9.70
N VAL A 68 -21.64 -11.93 9.58
CA VAL A 68 -21.94 -11.01 10.69
C VAL A 68 -22.55 -11.77 11.85
N ALA A 69 -23.50 -12.67 11.60
CA ALA A 69 -24.11 -13.49 12.64
C ALA A 69 -23.07 -14.37 13.36
N LYS A 70 -22.17 -15.03 12.63
CA LYS A 70 -21.06 -15.82 13.19
C LYS A 70 -20.14 -14.98 14.09
N VAL A 71 -19.72 -13.81 13.63
CA VAL A 71 -18.83 -12.93 14.40
C VAL A 71 -19.54 -12.39 15.63
N PHE A 72 -20.83 -12.06 15.53
CA PHE A 72 -21.62 -11.60 16.66
C PHE A 72 -21.89 -12.71 17.68
N SER A 73 -22.11 -13.97 17.26
CA SER A 73 -22.22 -15.08 18.20
C SER A 73 -20.92 -15.30 18.97
N MET A 74 -19.77 -15.18 18.31
CA MET A 74 -18.45 -15.27 18.96
C MET A 74 -18.20 -14.09 19.92
N ALA A 75 -18.62 -12.89 19.57
CA ALA A 75 -18.45 -11.68 20.38
C ALA A 75 -19.45 -11.55 21.55
N HIS A 76 -20.53 -12.34 21.56
CA HIS A 76 -21.59 -12.28 22.57
C HIS A 76 -21.07 -12.47 24.01
N ASN A 77 -20.01 -13.28 24.18
CA ASN A 77 -19.39 -13.51 25.49
C ASN A 77 -18.41 -12.41 25.92
N LEU A 78 -18.12 -11.42 25.06
CA LEU A 78 -17.12 -10.37 25.31
C LEU A 78 -17.76 -8.97 25.37
N VAL A 79 -18.81 -8.72 24.59
CA VAL A 79 -19.53 -7.45 24.54
C VAL A 79 -21.04 -7.70 24.53
N ILE A 80 -21.81 -6.72 25.03
CA ILE A 80 -23.27 -6.80 25.02
C ILE A 80 -23.78 -6.67 23.58
N ILE A 81 -24.30 -7.77 23.04
CA ILE A 81 -24.94 -7.84 21.73
C ILE A 81 -26.42 -8.09 21.92
N GLU A 82 -27.25 -7.23 21.31
CA GLU A 82 -28.71 -7.38 21.36
C GLU A 82 -29.16 -8.66 20.64
N GLU A 83 -29.91 -9.51 21.34
CA GLU A 83 -30.37 -10.79 20.81
C GLU A 83 -31.17 -10.62 19.50
N ASN A 84 -32.04 -9.61 19.43
CA ASN A 84 -32.81 -9.31 18.24
C ASN A 84 -31.92 -9.01 17.02
N VAL A 85 -30.77 -8.34 17.20
CA VAL A 85 -29.85 -8.04 16.10
C VAL A 85 -29.31 -9.32 15.47
N LEU A 86 -28.88 -10.27 16.30
CA LEU A 86 -28.36 -11.57 15.85
C LEU A 86 -29.48 -12.46 15.27
N CYS A 87 -30.57 -12.62 16.01
CA CYS A 87 -31.61 -13.58 15.66
C CYS A 87 -32.48 -13.14 14.48
N SER A 88 -32.66 -11.85 14.26
CA SER A 88 -33.32 -11.34 13.04
C SER A 88 -32.51 -11.66 11.78
N ALA A 89 -31.18 -11.60 11.83
CA ALA A 89 -30.32 -12.00 10.71
C ALA A 89 -30.48 -13.49 10.37
N LEU A 90 -30.50 -14.37 11.38
CA LEU A 90 -30.75 -15.80 11.17
C LEU A 90 -32.15 -16.07 10.63
N LYS A 91 -33.18 -15.41 11.20
CA LYS A 91 -34.56 -15.52 10.71
C LYS A 91 -34.66 -15.10 9.25
N TRP A 92 -33.98 -14.03 8.84
CA TRP A 92 -33.95 -13.59 7.45
C TRP A 92 -33.31 -14.62 6.52
N LEU A 93 -32.17 -15.22 6.92
CA LEU A 93 -31.50 -16.28 6.15
C LEU A 93 -32.44 -17.47 5.93
N ILE A 94 -33.13 -17.92 6.97
CA ILE A 94 -34.07 -19.05 6.90
C ILE A 94 -35.24 -18.74 5.97
N LEU A 95 -35.85 -17.57 6.12
CA LEU A 95 -37.09 -17.24 5.40
C LEU A 95 -36.86 -16.88 3.94
N HIS A 96 -35.75 -16.22 3.61
CA HIS A 96 -35.55 -15.64 2.27
C HIS A 96 -34.47 -16.35 1.46
N LYS A 97 -33.54 -17.09 2.09
CA LYS A 97 -32.34 -17.61 1.41
C LYS A 97 -32.19 -19.12 1.46
N GLN A 98 -32.94 -19.83 2.31
CA GLN A 98 -32.97 -21.29 2.31
C GLN A 98 -33.94 -21.82 1.25
N ILE A 99 -33.47 -22.76 0.43
CA ILE A 99 -34.26 -23.44 -0.60
C ILE A 99 -34.95 -24.67 0.01
N GLN A 100 -35.96 -25.22 -0.69
CA GLN A 100 -36.74 -26.39 -0.24
C GLN A 100 -35.89 -27.64 0.05
N ASP A 101 -34.77 -27.82 -0.67
CA ASP A 101 -33.83 -28.92 -0.48
C ASP A 101 -32.93 -28.75 0.76
N GLY A 102 -32.97 -27.58 1.41
CA GLY A 102 -32.16 -27.24 2.58
C GLY A 102 -30.90 -26.43 2.25
N SER A 103 -30.53 -26.28 0.98
CA SER A 103 -29.38 -25.47 0.55
C SER A 103 -29.64 -23.97 0.70
N PHE A 104 -28.57 -23.16 0.74
CA PHE A 104 -28.68 -21.70 0.76
C PHE A 104 -28.16 -21.11 -0.55
N LYS A 105 -28.83 -20.05 -1.04
CA LYS A 105 -28.45 -19.34 -2.26
C LYS A 105 -27.96 -17.92 -1.98
N GLU A 106 -26.90 -17.52 -2.68
CA GLU A 106 -26.46 -16.13 -2.75
C GLU A 106 -27.14 -15.45 -3.94
N GLU A 107 -27.91 -14.40 -3.66
CA GLU A 107 -28.54 -13.58 -4.70
C GLU A 107 -27.74 -12.32 -5.01
N SER A 108 -26.91 -11.88 -4.07
CA SER A 108 -26.15 -10.65 -4.21
C SER A 108 -24.79 -10.84 -3.58
N ALA A 109 -23.87 -11.29 -4.43
CA ALA A 109 -22.47 -11.45 -4.12
C ALA A 109 -21.93 -10.26 -3.31
N VAL A 110 -21.30 -10.58 -2.17
CA VAL A 110 -20.37 -9.68 -1.47
C VAL A 110 -19.42 -9.06 -2.49
N ILE A 111 -19.17 -7.78 -2.32
CA ILE A 111 -18.30 -6.99 -3.20
C ILE A 111 -16.86 -7.51 -3.14
N HIS A 112 -16.48 -8.04 -1.97
CA HIS A 112 -15.17 -8.58 -1.68
C HIS A 112 -15.19 -10.09 -1.89
N GLY A 113 -14.66 -10.56 -3.01
CA GLY A 113 -14.59 -12.00 -3.30
C GLY A 113 -13.64 -12.72 -2.34
N GLU A 114 -12.53 -12.06 -2.02
CA GLU A 114 -11.47 -12.51 -1.13
C GLU A 114 -11.88 -12.57 0.36
N MET A 115 -12.92 -11.83 0.76
CA MET A 115 -13.51 -12.01 2.09
C MET A 115 -14.28 -13.32 2.21
N VAL A 116 -14.69 -13.92 1.09
CA VAL A 116 -15.56 -15.10 1.04
C VAL A 116 -14.74 -16.40 1.04
N GLY A 117 -13.42 -16.32 0.87
CA GLY A 117 -12.56 -17.48 0.66
C GLY A 117 -12.91 -18.19 -0.66
N ASP A 118 -12.73 -19.51 -0.72
CA ASP A 118 -13.10 -20.31 -1.90
C ASP A 118 -14.58 -20.77 -1.88
N VAL A 119 -15.45 -20.09 -1.12
CA VAL A 119 -16.88 -20.44 -1.04
C VAL A 119 -17.60 -20.27 -2.39
N ARG A 120 -17.08 -19.43 -3.30
CA ARG A 120 -17.57 -19.30 -4.69
C ARG A 120 -16.86 -20.21 -5.69
N GLY A 121 -15.94 -21.05 -5.23
CA GLY A 121 -15.17 -21.96 -6.04
C GLY A 121 -16.02 -23.11 -6.59
N LYS A 122 -15.35 -24.21 -6.97
CA LYS A 122 -16.05 -25.45 -7.29
C LYS A 122 -16.82 -25.92 -6.04
N ASP A 123 -18.03 -26.43 -6.25
CA ASP A 123 -18.94 -26.86 -5.17
C ASP A 123 -19.42 -25.69 -4.27
N ALA A 124 -19.72 -24.53 -4.88
CA ALA A 124 -20.16 -23.32 -4.18
C ALA A 124 -21.50 -23.48 -3.42
N ASP A 125 -22.40 -24.31 -3.93
CA ASP A 125 -23.66 -24.70 -3.28
C ASP A 125 -23.41 -25.31 -1.90
N ALA A 126 -22.47 -26.26 -1.83
CA ALA A 126 -22.09 -26.93 -0.59
C ALA A 126 -21.32 -26.00 0.34
N SER A 127 -20.37 -25.22 -0.20
CA SER A 127 -19.53 -24.32 0.61
C SER A 127 -20.36 -23.20 1.26
N LEU A 128 -21.26 -22.57 0.50
CA LEU A 128 -22.13 -21.51 1.05
C LEU A 128 -23.10 -22.08 2.10
N THR A 129 -23.71 -23.22 1.80
CA THR A 129 -24.61 -23.90 2.73
C THR A 129 -23.88 -24.28 4.01
N ALA A 130 -22.69 -24.87 3.92
CA ALA A 130 -21.88 -25.23 5.09
C ALA A 130 -21.52 -23.99 5.92
N PHE A 131 -21.09 -22.90 5.29
CA PHE A 131 -20.77 -21.65 5.98
C PHE A 131 -21.97 -21.08 6.75
N VAL A 132 -23.14 -21.00 6.11
CA VAL A 132 -24.37 -20.50 6.74
C VAL A 132 -24.79 -21.40 7.90
N VAL A 133 -24.71 -22.72 7.74
CA VAL A 133 -25.03 -23.68 8.80
C VAL A 133 -24.08 -23.57 9.98
N ILE A 134 -22.78 -23.40 9.74
CA ILE A 134 -21.80 -23.19 10.82
C ILE A 134 -22.17 -21.93 11.63
N ALA A 135 -22.51 -20.83 10.96
CA ALA A 135 -22.96 -19.61 11.64
C ALA A 135 -24.24 -19.84 12.47
N MET A 136 -25.22 -20.58 11.92
CA MET A 136 -26.45 -20.95 12.64
C MET A 136 -26.18 -21.89 13.83
N GLN A 137 -25.22 -22.82 13.70
CA GLN A 137 -24.83 -23.74 14.77
C GLN A 137 -24.13 -23.00 15.92
N GLU A 138 -23.22 -22.07 15.62
CA GLU A 138 -22.52 -21.26 16.63
C GLU A 138 -23.46 -20.29 17.37
N ALA A 139 -24.50 -19.80 16.68
CA ALA A 139 -25.52 -18.92 17.28
C ALA A 139 -26.73 -19.67 17.87
N ARG A 140 -26.74 -21.01 17.83
CA ARG A 140 -27.89 -21.85 18.21
C ARG A 140 -28.36 -21.59 19.63
N GLU A 141 -27.44 -21.60 20.59
CA GLU A 141 -27.76 -21.45 22.02
C GLU A 141 -28.34 -20.06 22.33
N ILE A 142 -27.99 -19.04 21.55
CA ILE A 142 -28.48 -17.67 21.73
C ILE A 142 -29.87 -17.50 21.11
N CYS A 143 -30.10 -18.05 19.91
CA CYS A 143 -31.31 -17.77 19.12
C CYS A 143 -32.38 -18.88 19.13
N ALA A 144 -32.15 -20.00 19.83
CA ALA A 144 -33.09 -21.13 19.85
C ALA A 144 -34.49 -20.74 20.37
N GLY A 145 -34.58 -19.87 21.38
CA GLY A 145 -35.85 -19.39 21.94
C GLY A 145 -36.57 -18.39 21.02
N SER A 146 -35.81 -17.51 20.36
CA SER A 146 -36.34 -16.44 19.50
C SER A 146 -36.72 -16.90 18.09
N VAL A 147 -36.09 -17.96 17.57
CA VAL A 147 -36.30 -18.47 16.20
C VAL A 147 -36.69 -19.95 16.22
N GLY A 148 -37.99 -20.22 16.39
CA GLY A 148 -38.50 -21.60 16.49
C GLY A 148 -38.22 -22.50 15.27
N SER A 149 -37.99 -21.93 14.09
CA SER A 149 -37.64 -22.68 12.87
C SER A 149 -36.14 -22.98 12.72
N LEU A 150 -35.28 -22.48 13.62
CA LEU A 150 -33.82 -22.59 13.51
C LEU A 150 -33.35 -24.05 13.50
N HIS A 151 -33.85 -24.87 14.43
CA HIS A 151 -33.45 -26.26 14.54
C HIS A 151 -33.78 -27.07 13.27
N GLU A 152 -35.00 -26.88 12.74
CA GLU A 152 -35.45 -27.56 11.53
C GLU A 152 -34.69 -27.09 10.27
N SER A 153 -34.38 -25.78 10.19
CA SER A 153 -33.56 -25.22 9.12
C SER A 153 -32.15 -25.83 9.10
N ILE A 154 -31.48 -25.91 10.27
CA ILE A 154 -30.17 -26.56 10.41
C ILE A 154 -30.25 -28.03 9.99
N ARG A 155 -31.29 -28.76 10.43
CA ARG A 155 -31.48 -30.18 10.10
C ARG A 155 -31.59 -30.41 8.59
N LYS A 156 -32.37 -29.60 7.88
CA LYS A 156 -32.51 -29.69 6.41
C LYS A 156 -31.19 -29.42 5.70
N ALA A 157 -30.48 -28.36 6.09
CA ALA A 157 -29.21 -28.02 5.48
C ALA A 157 -28.12 -29.06 5.75
N VAL A 158 -28.07 -29.65 6.96
CA VAL A 158 -27.19 -30.79 7.28
C VAL A 158 -27.54 -32.01 6.41
N SER A 159 -28.83 -32.30 6.20
CA SER A 159 -29.26 -33.40 5.32
C SER A 159 -28.84 -33.20 3.87
N PHE A 160 -28.92 -31.97 3.36
CA PHE A 160 -28.42 -31.62 2.03
C PHE A 160 -26.91 -31.84 1.91
N LEU A 161 -26.14 -31.33 2.89
CA LEU A 161 -24.69 -31.46 2.93
C LEU A 161 -24.24 -32.92 3.03
N GLU A 162 -24.95 -33.74 3.81
CA GLU A 162 -24.70 -35.18 3.95
C GLU A 162 -24.80 -35.91 2.60
N GLY A 163 -25.82 -35.59 1.78
CA GLY A 163 -25.97 -36.14 0.44
C GLY A 163 -24.94 -35.62 -0.57
N ARG A 164 -24.50 -34.36 -0.41
CA ARG A 164 -23.56 -33.71 -1.34
C ARG A 164 -22.09 -34.05 -1.05
N LEU A 165 -21.74 -34.34 0.20
CA LEU A 165 -20.36 -34.58 0.67
C LEU A 165 -19.56 -35.60 -0.16
N PRO A 166 -20.09 -36.78 -0.56
CA PRO A 166 -19.33 -37.75 -1.35
C PRO A 166 -19.00 -37.29 -2.78
N GLN A 167 -19.71 -36.29 -3.29
CA GLN A 167 -19.56 -35.76 -4.64
C GLN A 167 -18.66 -34.51 -4.69
N LEU A 168 -18.17 -34.04 -3.54
CA LEU A 168 -17.32 -32.86 -3.47
C LEU A 168 -15.93 -33.18 -4.03
N THR A 169 -15.42 -32.27 -4.84
CA THR A 169 -14.09 -32.39 -5.46
C THR A 169 -13.11 -31.38 -4.88
N ASN A 170 -13.61 -30.23 -4.44
CA ASN A 170 -12.81 -29.17 -3.88
C ASN A 170 -12.42 -29.46 -2.42
N PRO A 171 -11.11 -29.57 -2.07
CA PRO A 171 -10.66 -29.79 -0.70
C PRO A 171 -11.18 -28.74 0.29
N TYR A 172 -11.37 -27.49 -0.16
CA TYR A 172 -11.94 -26.43 0.66
C TYR A 172 -13.39 -26.70 1.04
N ALA A 173 -14.23 -27.04 0.06
CA ALA A 173 -15.63 -27.39 0.28
C ALA A 173 -15.73 -28.62 1.20
N VAL A 174 -14.91 -29.64 0.96
CA VAL A 174 -14.86 -30.86 1.80
C VAL A 174 -14.55 -30.52 3.25
N ALA A 175 -13.51 -29.71 3.51
CA ALA A 175 -13.11 -29.36 4.87
C ALA A 175 -14.18 -28.55 5.61
N MET A 176 -14.76 -27.55 4.95
CA MET A 176 -15.82 -26.71 5.54
C MET A 176 -17.10 -27.51 5.80
N THR A 177 -17.54 -28.33 4.83
CA THR A 177 -18.68 -29.22 5.02
C THR A 177 -18.41 -30.22 6.14
N SER A 178 -17.21 -30.79 6.22
CA SER A 178 -16.84 -31.71 7.29
C SER A 178 -16.93 -31.08 8.68
N TYR A 179 -16.53 -29.80 8.84
CA TYR A 179 -16.72 -29.09 10.11
C TYR A 179 -18.20 -28.88 10.46
N ALA A 180 -19.03 -28.46 9.50
CA ALA A 180 -20.48 -28.35 9.70
C ALA A 180 -21.11 -29.69 10.11
N MET A 181 -20.65 -30.80 9.52
CA MET A 181 -21.08 -32.16 9.85
C MET A 181 -20.56 -32.61 11.22
N ALA A 182 -19.33 -32.23 11.61
CA ALA A 182 -18.77 -32.52 12.92
C ALA A 182 -19.58 -31.85 14.05
N ASN A 183 -20.02 -30.60 13.85
CA ASN A 183 -20.93 -29.92 14.78
C ASN A 183 -22.30 -30.59 14.93
N ALA A 184 -22.71 -31.36 13.91
CA ALA A 184 -23.93 -32.17 13.93
C ALA A 184 -23.68 -33.63 14.39
N ASN A 185 -22.47 -33.97 14.84
CA ASN A 185 -22.04 -35.33 15.20
C ASN A 185 -22.18 -36.35 14.05
N LYS A 186 -22.00 -35.90 12.80
CA LYS A 186 -22.11 -36.71 11.57
C LYS A 186 -20.86 -36.64 10.70
N LEU A 187 -19.69 -36.44 11.30
CA LEU A 187 -18.43 -36.34 10.55
C LEU A 187 -18.11 -37.65 9.82
N ASN A 188 -17.93 -37.58 8.49
CA ASN A 188 -17.32 -38.66 7.73
C ASN A 188 -15.81 -38.40 7.58
N LYS A 189 -15.04 -39.01 8.47
CA LYS A 189 -13.59 -38.81 8.56
C LYS A 189 -12.85 -39.35 7.34
N ASP A 190 -13.32 -40.44 6.74
CA ASP A 190 -12.65 -41.05 5.59
C ASP A 190 -12.67 -40.11 4.39
N ILE A 191 -13.80 -39.43 4.13
CA ILE A 191 -13.91 -38.42 3.07
C ILE A 191 -12.99 -37.23 3.37
N LEU A 192 -13.00 -36.72 4.60
CA LEU A 192 -12.14 -35.61 5.00
C LEU A 192 -10.66 -35.97 4.75
N MET A 193 -10.21 -37.13 5.24
CA MET A 193 -8.82 -37.56 5.13
C MET A 193 -8.40 -37.92 3.69
N LYS A 194 -9.31 -38.41 2.86
CA LYS A 194 -9.06 -38.70 1.44
C LYS A 194 -8.61 -37.45 0.66
N HIS A 195 -9.11 -36.27 1.04
CA HIS A 195 -8.76 -35.00 0.41
C HIS A 195 -7.59 -34.26 1.11
N SER A 196 -6.91 -34.92 2.06
CA SER A 196 -5.74 -34.37 2.73
C SER A 196 -4.44 -34.67 1.96
N THR A 197 -3.52 -33.72 1.99
CA THR A 197 -2.18 -33.84 1.42
C THR A 197 -1.17 -33.99 2.56
N GLN A 198 -0.36 -35.05 2.52
CA GLN A 198 0.75 -35.22 3.45
C GLN A 198 1.99 -34.47 2.94
N HIS A 199 2.59 -33.66 3.80
CA HIS A 199 3.86 -32.99 3.57
C HIS A 199 4.89 -33.45 4.61
N GLU A 200 6.18 -33.18 4.36
CA GLU A 200 7.23 -33.34 5.37
C GLU A 200 6.98 -32.47 6.61
N ALA A 201 6.28 -31.35 6.43
CA ALA A 201 5.96 -30.36 7.44
C ALA A 201 4.61 -30.57 8.14
N GLY A 202 3.94 -31.70 7.93
CA GLY A 202 2.61 -31.99 8.48
C GLY A 202 1.56 -32.22 7.40
N ARG A 203 0.27 -32.07 7.75
CA ARG A 203 -0.85 -32.38 6.87
C ARG A 203 -1.64 -31.13 6.51
N SER A 204 -2.15 -31.03 5.29
CA SER A 204 -2.97 -29.88 4.90
C SER A 204 -4.04 -30.24 3.87
N TRP A 205 -5.04 -29.37 3.71
CA TRP A 205 -6.06 -29.47 2.66
C TRP A 205 -5.78 -28.42 1.59
N THR A 206 -4.92 -28.78 0.63
CA THR A 206 -4.38 -27.85 -0.37
C THR A 206 -5.35 -27.58 -1.51
N VAL A 207 -5.61 -26.31 -1.79
CA VAL A 207 -6.33 -25.84 -2.98
C VAL A 207 -5.28 -25.42 -4.04
N PRO A 208 -5.24 -26.06 -5.22
CA PRO A 208 -4.24 -25.76 -6.24
C PRO A 208 -4.20 -24.28 -6.65
N GLY A 209 -3.03 -23.66 -6.58
CA GLY A 209 -2.82 -22.26 -6.97
C GLY A 209 -3.37 -21.21 -5.97
N GLN A 210 -3.94 -21.63 -4.84
CA GLN A 210 -4.61 -20.73 -3.89
C GLN A 210 -4.12 -20.97 -2.47
N HIS A 211 -2.97 -20.37 -2.13
CA HIS A 211 -2.31 -20.57 -0.84
C HIS A 211 -3.20 -20.17 0.35
N HIS A 212 -3.79 -18.98 0.34
CA HIS A 212 -4.63 -18.50 1.45
C HIS A 212 -5.88 -19.35 1.68
N HIS A 213 -6.51 -19.86 0.62
CA HIS A 213 -7.66 -20.76 0.75
C HIS A 213 -7.25 -22.13 1.31
N SER A 214 -6.01 -22.57 1.06
CA SER A 214 -5.46 -23.78 1.68
C SER A 214 -5.29 -23.61 3.20
N LEU A 215 -4.95 -22.41 3.68
CA LEU A 215 -4.87 -22.11 5.12
C LEU A 215 -6.25 -22.21 5.77
N GLU A 216 -7.24 -21.59 5.15
CA GLU A 216 -8.62 -21.61 5.63
C GLU A 216 -9.22 -23.03 5.62
N ALA A 217 -9.07 -23.77 4.52
CA ALA A 217 -9.49 -25.17 4.41
C ALA A 217 -8.87 -26.03 5.52
N THR A 218 -7.55 -25.89 5.73
CA THR A 218 -6.84 -26.65 6.77
C THR A 218 -7.33 -26.27 8.17
N ALA A 219 -7.65 -25.00 8.42
CA ALA A 219 -8.23 -24.58 9.69
C ALA A 219 -9.62 -25.18 9.96
N TYR A 220 -10.50 -25.25 8.95
CA TYR A 220 -11.78 -25.96 9.06
C TYR A 220 -11.58 -27.45 9.35
N ALA A 221 -10.61 -28.10 8.69
CA ALA A 221 -10.29 -29.50 8.94
C ALA A 221 -9.78 -29.72 10.38
N VAL A 222 -8.93 -28.82 10.90
CA VAL A 222 -8.48 -28.86 12.31
C VAL A 222 -9.67 -28.77 13.26
N LEU A 223 -10.60 -27.82 13.05
CA LEU A 223 -11.80 -27.70 13.89
C LEU A 223 -12.67 -28.97 13.84
N ALA A 224 -12.84 -29.57 12.67
CA ALA A 224 -13.56 -30.83 12.51
C ALA A 224 -12.89 -31.98 13.28
N LEU A 225 -11.56 -32.14 13.17
CA LEU A 225 -10.79 -33.18 13.85
C LEU A 225 -10.75 -32.97 15.37
N VAL A 226 -10.69 -31.72 15.83
CA VAL A 226 -10.76 -31.37 17.26
C VAL A 226 -12.13 -31.74 17.83
N LYS A 227 -13.23 -31.50 17.09
CA LYS A 227 -14.57 -31.94 17.50
C LYS A 227 -14.70 -33.46 17.55
N ASP A 228 -14.05 -34.18 16.63
CA ASP A 228 -13.94 -35.65 16.62
C ASP A 228 -12.97 -36.21 17.68
N LYS A 229 -12.27 -35.35 18.43
CA LYS A 229 -11.24 -35.70 19.42
C LYS A 229 -10.03 -36.45 18.84
N ASP A 230 -9.74 -36.31 17.55
CA ASP A 230 -8.51 -36.81 16.92
C ASP A 230 -7.41 -35.74 16.97
N PHE A 231 -6.80 -35.61 18.14
CA PHE A 231 -5.79 -34.59 18.41
C PHE A 231 -4.44 -34.84 17.72
N ASP A 232 -4.15 -36.09 17.34
CA ASP A 232 -2.89 -36.44 16.68
C ASP A 232 -2.90 -35.89 15.24
N LYS A 233 -3.97 -36.18 14.47
CA LYS A 233 -4.12 -35.64 13.11
C LYS A 233 -4.36 -34.14 13.10
N ALA A 234 -5.11 -33.61 14.08
CA ALA A 234 -5.25 -32.16 14.23
C ALA A 234 -3.89 -31.49 14.51
N GLY A 235 -3.01 -32.15 15.29
CA GLY A 235 -1.66 -31.68 15.56
C GLY A 235 -0.78 -31.59 14.32
N GLU A 236 -0.84 -32.58 13.42
CA GLU A 236 -0.14 -32.55 12.12
C GLU A 236 -0.54 -31.32 11.29
N ALA A 237 -1.84 -30.99 11.29
CA ALA A 237 -2.37 -29.85 10.55
C ALA A 237 -2.04 -28.50 11.20
N VAL A 238 -2.08 -28.42 12.54
CA VAL A 238 -1.63 -27.23 13.29
C VAL A 238 -0.13 -26.98 13.09
N HIS A 239 0.69 -28.03 13.02
CA HIS A 239 2.11 -27.87 12.74
C HIS A 239 2.36 -27.28 11.35
N TRP A 240 1.61 -27.75 10.34
CA TRP A 240 1.67 -27.17 9.00
C TRP A 240 1.26 -25.70 8.99
N LEU A 241 0.13 -25.35 9.62
CA LEU A 241 -0.36 -23.96 9.71
C LEU A 241 0.66 -23.00 10.33
N ASN A 242 1.34 -23.42 11.40
CA ASN A 242 2.36 -22.60 12.07
C ASN A 242 3.55 -22.25 11.16
N ARG A 243 3.86 -23.08 10.16
CA ARG A 243 4.94 -22.81 9.19
C ARG A 243 4.54 -21.88 8.05
N GLN A 244 3.24 -21.66 7.84
CA GLN A 244 2.74 -20.80 6.77
C GLN A 244 2.56 -19.33 7.21
N GLN A 245 2.98 -18.95 8.42
CA GLN A 245 2.90 -17.56 8.86
C GLN A 245 3.82 -16.66 8.01
N SER A 246 3.24 -15.62 7.42
CA SER A 246 3.98 -14.59 6.68
C SER A 246 4.81 -13.71 7.63
N HIS A 247 5.77 -12.95 7.07
CA HIS A 247 6.67 -12.06 7.81
C HIS A 247 5.97 -11.00 8.71
N TYR A 248 4.70 -10.71 8.48
CA TYR A 248 3.91 -9.74 9.26
C TYR A 248 2.89 -10.40 10.22
N GLY A 249 2.96 -11.72 10.44
CA GLY A 249 2.15 -12.43 11.43
C GLY A 249 0.68 -12.66 11.05
N GLY A 250 0.27 -12.29 9.84
CA GLY A 250 -1.08 -12.56 9.29
C GLY A 250 -1.10 -13.73 8.30
N SER A 251 -2.24 -14.41 8.18
CA SER A 251 -2.49 -15.51 7.22
C SER A 251 -2.88 -15.03 5.82
N GLY A 252 -2.79 -13.72 5.55
CA GLY A 252 -3.06 -13.08 4.27
C GLY A 252 -4.49 -12.52 4.13
N THR A 253 -5.53 -13.35 4.24
CA THR A 253 -6.93 -12.89 4.15
C THR A 253 -7.60 -12.79 5.52
N THR A 254 -8.72 -12.03 5.58
CA THR A 254 -9.51 -11.90 6.82
C THR A 254 -10.05 -13.27 7.28
N GLN A 255 -10.62 -14.09 6.38
CA GLN A 255 -11.13 -15.43 6.74
C GLN A 255 -10.02 -16.38 7.17
N ALA A 256 -8.94 -16.49 6.40
CA ALA A 256 -7.84 -17.38 6.75
C ALA A 256 -7.25 -17.03 8.12
N THR A 257 -7.14 -15.73 8.43
CA THR A 257 -6.66 -15.30 9.75
C THR A 257 -7.62 -15.74 10.86
N ILE A 258 -8.92 -15.46 10.73
CA ILE A 258 -9.92 -15.83 11.76
C ILE A 258 -9.94 -17.32 11.99
N MET A 259 -10.05 -18.08 10.90
CA MET A 259 -10.23 -19.53 10.98
C MET A 259 -8.99 -20.19 11.55
N VAL A 260 -7.78 -19.78 11.13
CA VAL A 260 -6.53 -20.34 11.66
C VAL A 260 -6.39 -20.06 13.16
N PHE A 261 -6.61 -18.81 13.60
CA PHE A 261 -6.52 -18.49 15.02
C PHE A 261 -7.60 -19.18 15.86
N GLN A 262 -8.84 -19.26 15.35
CA GLN A 262 -9.92 -20.01 16.00
C GLN A 262 -9.56 -21.51 16.12
N ALA A 263 -9.08 -22.12 15.04
CA ALA A 263 -8.69 -23.53 15.01
C ALA A 263 -7.53 -23.86 15.95
N VAL A 264 -6.49 -23.02 15.95
CA VAL A 264 -5.33 -23.19 16.84
C VAL A 264 -5.69 -22.94 18.30
N ALA A 265 -6.57 -21.97 18.60
CA ALA A 265 -7.08 -21.73 19.95
C ALA A 265 -7.82 -22.97 20.49
N GLU A 266 -8.78 -23.49 19.71
CA GLU A 266 -9.57 -24.67 20.07
C GLU A 266 -8.73 -25.94 20.19
N TYR A 267 -7.74 -26.13 19.32
CA TYR A 267 -6.80 -27.23 19.46
C TYR A 267 -5.99 -27.10 20.77
N ARG A 268 -5.45 -25.90 21.04
CA ARG A 268 -4.64 -25.67 22.25
C ARG A 268 -5.45 -25.83 23.53
N THR A 269 -6.70 -25.40 23.57
CA THR A 269 -7.55 -25.51 24.78
C THR A 269 -7.81 -26.98 25.13
N GLN A 270 -7.99 -27.85 24.15
CA GLN A 270 -8.26 -29.28 24.37
C GLN A 270 -7.01 -30.12 24.60
N VAL A 271 -5.84 -29.66 24.15
CA VAL A 271 -4.56 -30.38 24.25
C VAL A 271 -3.68 -29.87 25.43
N LYS A 272 -4.23 -29.03 26.33
CA LYS A 272 -3.50 -28.31 27.41
C LYS A 272 -2.62 -29.17 28.35
N ASP A 273 -2.70 -30.51 28.32
CA ASP A 273 -2.08 -31.37 29.35
C ASP A 273 -1.05 -32.41 28.86
N ARG A 274 -0.49 -32.31 27.63
CA ARG A 274 0.37 -33.41 27.12
C ARG A 274 1.85 -33.17 26.86
N GLN A 275 2.42 -31.97 26.97
CA GLN A 275 3.85 -31.80 26.64
C GLN A 275 4.68 -31.06 27.68
N ASN A 276 5.64 -31.78 28.27
CA ASN A 276 6.82 -31.22 28.91
C ASN A 276 7.67 -30.53 27.83
N PHE A 277 7.53 -29.21 27.68
CA PHE A 277 8.34 -28.42 26.76
C PHE A 277 9.70 -28.09 27.40
N ASN A 278 10.76 -28.69 26.87
CA ASN A 278 12.14 -28.50 27.29
C ASN A 278 13.08 -28.69 26.08
N LEU A 279 13.37 -27.60 25.37
CA LEU A 279 14.18 -27.59 24.16
C LEU A 279 15.45 -26.76 24.37
N ASN A 280 16.61 -27.36 24.11
CA ASN A 280 17.90 -26.68 24.07
C ASN A 280 18.32 -26.49 22.61
N VAL A 281 18.55 -25.24 22.20
CA VAL A 281 18.98 -24.88 20.85
C VAL A 281 20.39 -24.31 20.90
N GLU A 282 21.26 -24.79 20.02
CA GLU A 282 22.65 -24.39 19.88
C GLU A 282 22.93 -23.91 18.46
N LEU A 283 23.39 -22.66 18.33
CA LEU A 283 23.78 -22.02 17.06
C LEU A 283 25.32 -21.92 17.00
N SER A 284 25.91 -22.58 16.01
CA SER A 284 27.34 -22.56 15.71
C SER A 284 27.58 -21.77 14.43
N VAL A 285 28.36 -20.69 14.49
CA VAL A 285 28.70 -19.85 13.33
C VAL A 285 30.16 -20.07 12.95
N ALA A 286 30.44 -20.27 11.66
CA ALA A 286 31.80 -20.44 11.15
C ALA A 286 32.69 -19.25 11.54
N GLY A 287 33.89 -19.54 12.06
CA GLY A 287 34.83 -18.53 12.54
C GLY A 287 34.65 -18.06 13.99
N ARG A 288 33.59 -18.51 14.70
CA ARG A 288 33.42 -18.23 16.14
C ARG A 288 33.79 -19.43 17.00
N SER A 289 34.52 -19.17 18.10
CA SER A 289 35.03 -20.22 18.99
C SER A 289 34.00 -20.76 20.00
N LYS A 290 32.92 -20.02 20.28
CA LYS A 290 31.86 -20.45 21.20
C LYS A 290 30.50 -20.44 20.52
N PRO A 291 29.74 -21.55 20.59
CA PRO A 291 28.37 -21.60 20.09
C PRO A 291 27.43 -20.83 21.01
N VAL A 292 26.37 -20.25 20.44
CA VAL A 292 25.30 -19.57 21.18
C VAL A 292 24.28 -20.61 21.62
N ARG A 293 23.88 -20.59 22.89
CA ARG A 293 22.95 -21.59 23.46
C ARG A 293 21.73 -20.91 24.05
N TRP A 294 20.57 -21.47 23.75
CA TRP A 294 19.27 -21.07 24.29
C TRP A 294 18.56 -22.27 24.88
N ALA A 295 17.98 -22.08 26.07
CA ALA A 295 17.14 -23.07 26.73
C ALA A 295 15.71 -22.55 26.78
N PHE A 296 14.81 -23.26 26.10
CA PHE A 296 13.38 -23.00 26.09
C PHE A 296 12.67 -24.04 26.97
N LYS A 297 12.19 -23.57 28.12
CA LYS A 297 11.36 -24.29 29.08
C LYS A 297 9.94 -23.77 29.00
N ARG A 298 9.01 -24.41 29.72
CA ARG A 298 7.61 -23.97 29.82
C ARG A 298 7.46 -22.48 30.14
N ASP A 299 8.24 -21.98 31.09
CA ASP A 299 8.14 -20.60 31.58
C ASP A 299 8.60 -19.53 30.57
N ASN A 300 9.38 -19.92 29.55
CA ASN A 300 9.89 -19.01 28.54
C ASN A 300 9.58 -19.48 27.11
N MET A 301 8.57 -20.35 26.93
CA MET A 301 8.24 -20.95 25.63
C MET A 301 7.77 -19.92 24.58
N HIS A 302 7.29 -18.76 25.02
CA HIS A 302 6.81 -17.68 24.14
C HIS A 302 7.90 -16.66 23.78
N LEU A 303 9.09 -16.75 24.39
CA LEU A 303 10.18 -15.80 24.14
C LEU A 303 10.88 -16.11 22.82
N THR A 304 10.96 -15.10 21.94
CA THR A 304 11.73 -15.19 20.70
C THR A 304 13.21 -14.86 20.97
N ARG A 305 14.13 -15.63 20.39
CA ARG A 305 15.58 -15.35 20.42
C ARG A 305 16.07 -15.06 19.02
N SER A 306 16.85 -13.99 18.87
CA SER A 306 17.43 -13.60 17.59
C SER A 306 18.95 -13.46 17.71
N TYR A 307 19.63 -13.67 16.58
CA TYR A 307 21.07 -13.52 16.48
C TYR A 307 21.44 -13.02 15.09
N LYS A 308 22.40 -12.09 15.00
CA LYS A 308 22.86 -11.54 13.73
C LYS A 308 24.16 -12.21 13.30
N VAL A 309 24.18 -12.64 12.03
CA VAL A 309 25.33 -13.27 11.37
C VAL A 309 25.59 -12.51 10.08
N GLU A 310 26.86 -12.39 9.67
CA GLU A 310 27.19 -11.80 8.37
C GLU A 310 26.78 -12.75 7.25
N ILE A 311 26.29 -12.22 6.13
CA ILE A 311 25.71 -13.02 5.04
C ILE A 311 26.67 -14.06 4.43
N ASN A 312 27.99 -13.83 4.55
CA ASN A 312 29.03 -14.70 4.01
C ASN A 312 29.50 -15.79 5.00
N GLN A 313 28.86 -15.91 6.16
CA GLN A 313 29.23 -16.89 7.18
C GLN A 313 28.22 -18.03 7.24
N ASP A 314 28.72 -19.26 7.09
CA ASP A 314 27.92 -20.46 7.30
C ASP A 314 27.60 -20.64 8.79
N PHE A 315 26.42 -21.18 9.09
CA PHE A 315 26.03 -21.51 10.45
C PHE A 315 25.23 -22.82 10.52
N ASN A 316 25.35 -23.52 11.64
CA ASN A 316 24.62 -24.75 11.97
C ASN A 316 23.77 -24.54 13.21
N VAL A 317 22.52 -25.04 13.18
CA VAL A 317 21.61 -25.03 14.33
C VAL A 317 21.34 -26.46 14.78
N THR A 318 21.58 -26.75 16.06
CA THR A 318 21.32 -28.05 16.67
C THR A 318 20.27 -27.88 17.77
N ALA A 319 19.18 -28.65 17.71
CA ALA A 319 18.14 -28.64 18.73
C ALA A 319 18.08 -30.01 19.44
N LYS A 320 18.01 -30.02 20.78
CA LYS A 320 17.95 -31.22 21.63
C LYS A 320 16.90 -31.06 22.72
N GLY A 321 16.03 -32.05 22.90
CA GLY A 321 15.04 -32.07 23.97
C GLY A 321 13.63 -32.39 23.48
N THR A 322 12.62 -32.02 24.26
CA THR A 322 11.20 -32.28 24.00
C THR A 322 10.46 -31.00 23.68
N GLY A 323 9.69 -31.00 22.60
CA GLY A 323 8.93 -29.84 22.12
C GLY A 323 9.30 -29.46 20.69
N THR A 324 8.51 -28.56 20.11
CA THR A 324 8.68 -28.05 18.74
C THR A 324 8.94 -26.56 18.75
N ALA A 325 10.00 -26.10 18.08
CA ALA A 325 10.28 -24.68 17.87
C ALA A 325 10.39 -24.35 16.37
N THR A 326 10.17 -23.08 16.03
CA THR A 326 10.30 -22.57 14.67
C THR A 326 11.58 -21.74 14.57
N LEU A 327 12.41 -22.04 13.57
CA LEU A 327 13.58 -21.24 13.21
C LEU A 327 13.25 -20.44 11.94
N SER A 328 13.49 -19.13 11.97
CA SER A 328 13.43 -18.27 10.78
C SER A 328 14.78 -17.60 10.55
N VAL A 329 15.16 -17.48 9.27
CA VAL A 329 16.40 -16.83 8.83
C VAL A 329 16.00 -15.66 7.92
N LEU A 330 16.32 -14.44 8.35
CA LEU A 330 16.10 -13.22 7.58
C LEU A 330 17.44 -12.69 7.06
N THR A 331 17.56 -12.61 5.73
CA THR A 331 18.72 -12.05 5.05
C THR A 331 18.40 -10.65 4.56
N LEU A 332 19.10 -9.65 5.05
CA LEU A 332 18.94 -8.25 4.65
C LEU A 332 20.16 -7.79 3.86
N TYR A 333 19.95 -7.36 2.62
CA TYR A 333 21.00 -6.88 1.71
C TYR A 333 20.46 -5.78 0.80
N TYR A 334 21.37 -4.93 0.30
CA TYR A 334 21.03 -3.94 -0.73
C TYR A 334 21.05 -4.63 -2.10
N ALA A 335 19.88 -4.97 -2.61
CA ALA A 335 19.73 -5.39 -4.00
C ALA A 335 19.83 -4.17 -4.92
N ARG A 336 20.39 -4.34 -6.13
CA ARG A 336 20.24 -3.32 -7.16
C ARG A 336 18.74 -3.17 -7.47
N PRO A 337 18.20 -1.94 -7.54
CA PRO A 337 16.82 -1.74 -7.92
C PRO A 337 16.60 -2.35 -9.31
N VAL A 338 15.62 -3.24 -9.44
CA VAL A 338 15.16 -3.66 -10.76
C VAL A 338 14.37 -2.48 -11.33
N GLU A 339 14.77 -1.98 -12.49
CA GLU A 339 14.00 -0.97 -13.22
C GLU A 339 12.62 -1.55 -13.56
N LYS A 340 11.62 -1.23 -12.73
CA LYS A 340 10.23 -1.52 -13.05
C LYS A 340 9.84 -0.61 -14.21
N LYS A 341 9.56 -1.19 -15.38
CA LYS A 341 9.00 -0.46 -16.53
C LYS A 341 7.71 0.30 -16.18
N SER A 342 6.98 -0.17 -15.16
CA SER A 342 5.79 0.48 -14.60
C SER A 342 5.42 -0.17 -13.27
N ASP A 343 5.00 0.61 -12.27
CA ASP A 343 4.33 0.08 -11.08
C ASP A 343 2.93 -0.47 -11.41
N CYS A 344 2.37 -0.06 -12.56
CA CYS A 344 1.02 -0.40 -13.00
C CYS A 344 0.97 -1.74 -13.77
N THR A 345 1.10 -2.83 -13.02
CA THR A 345 1.05 -4.21 -13.53
C THR A 345 -0.39 -4.72 -13.66
N PHE A 346 -1.21 -4.49 -12.63
CA PHE A 346 -2.60 -4.97 -12.55
C PHE A 346 -3.63 -4.00 -13.10
N PHE A 347 -3.31 -2.72 -13.18
CA PHE A 347 -4.19 -1.69 -13.73
C PHE A 347 -3.50 -0.97 -14.87
N ASP A 348 -4.27 -0.56 -15.89
CA ASP A 348 -3.88 0.56 -16.73
C ASP A 348 -4.56 1.81 -16.17
N LEU A 349 -3.78 2.84 -15.82
CA LEU A 349 -4.30 4.11 -15.31
C LEU A 349 -3.67 5.24 -16.11
N THR A 350 -4.54 6.11 -16.65
CA THR A 350 -4.16 7.36 -17.28
C THR A 350 -4.85 8.51 -16.55
N VAL A 351 -4.08 9.54 -16.20
CA VAL A 351 -4.59 10.72 -15.49
C VAL A 351 -4.28 11.96 -16.33
N LYS A 352 -5.29 12.77 -16.58
CA LYS A 352 -5.18 14.04 -17.31
C LYS A 352 -5.84 15.15 -16.51
N MET A 353 -5.23 16.32 -16.52
CA MET A 353 -5.76 17.52 -15.90
C MET A 353 -5.85 18.60 -16.98
N GLU A 354 -7.08 19.00 -17.32
CA GLU A 354 -7.36 19.97 -18.37
C GLU A 354 -7.92 21.25 -17.77
N LYS A 355 -7.51 22.42 -18.28
CA LYS A 355 -8.00 23.70 -17.77
C LYS A 355 -9.46 23.91 -18.20
N ASP A 356 -10.29 24.26 -17.23
CA ASP A 356 -11.71 24.58 -17.40
C ASP A 356 -11.91 26.09 -17.17
N ASN A 357 -12.70 26.74 -18.02
CA ASN A 357 -12.73 28.21 -18.13
C ASN A 357 -13.74 28.89 -17.19
N GLU A 358 -14.31 28.18 -16.21
CA GLU A 358 -15.38 28.71 -15.36
C GLU A 358 -15.03 28.71 -13.86
N GLY A 359 -15.21 29.87 -13.20
CA GLY A 359 -15.68 29.95 -11.80
C GLY A 359 -14.67 30.21 -10.67
N ALA A 360 -13.36 30.15 -10.87
CA ALA A 360 -12.35 30.41 -9.83
C ALA A 360 -11.10 31.12 -10.40
N ILE A 361 -10.04 31.33 -9.58
CA ILE A 361 -8.73 31.83 -10.06
C ILE A 361 -8.25 31.00 -11.26
N ALA A 362 -8.43 29.68 -11.16
CA ALA A 362 -8.40 28.74 -12.26
C ALA A 362 -9.21 27.49 -11.87
N SER A 363 -9.91 26.91 -12.84
CA SER A 363 -10.62 25.63 -12.69
C SER A 363 -9.99 24.59 -13.60
N TYR A 364 -10.03 23.33 -13.17
CA TYR A 364 -9.46 22.23 -13.92
C TYR A 364 -10.37 21.02 -13.84
N LYS A 365 -10.53 20.32 -14.96
CA LYS A 365 -11.20 19.03 -15.02
C LYS A 365 -10.15 17.93 -14.90
N LEU A 366 -10.24 17.14 -13.83
CA LEU A 366 -9.44 15.93 -13.66
C LEU A 366 -10.16 14.76 -14.32
N ILE A 367 -9.48 14.07 -15.23
CA ILE A 367 -10.00 12.92 -15.98
C ILE A 367 -9.10 11.72 -15.68
N MET A 368 -9.71 10.63 -15.24
CA MET A 368 -9.03 9.38 -14.90
C MET A 368 -9.63 8.25 -15.73
N ASP A 369 -8.80 7.66 -16.60
CA ASP A 369 -9.17 6.51 -17.43
C ASP A 369 -8.48 5.26 -16.86
N PHE A 370 -9.23 4.21 -16.57
CA PHE A 370 -8.67 2.99 -16.01
C PHE A 370 -9.35 1.69 -16.46
N ILE A 371 -8.58 0.60 -16.46
CA ILE A 371 -9.05 -0.77 -16.74
C ILE A 371 -8.21 -1.77 -15.94
N TYR A 372 -8.81 -2.89 -15.57
CA TYR A 372 -8.11 -3.99 -14.90
C TYR A 372 -7.44 -4.90 -15.93
N LYS A 373 -6.16 -5.22 -15.72
CA LYS A 373 -5.35 -6.06 -16.60
C LYS A 373 -5.42 -7.53 -16.17
N ASP A 374 -6.55 -8.16 -16.42
CA ASP A 374 -6.76 -9.59 -16.22
C ASP A 374 -7.58 -10.18 -17.39
N ASP A 375 -7.27 -11.40 -17.80
CA ASP A 375 -7.91 -12.01 -18.97
C ASP A 375 -9.24 -12.72 -18.63
N LYS A 376 -9.56 -12.88 -17.34
CA LYS A 376 -10.62 -13.78 -16.89
C LYS A 376 -11.68 -13.11 -16.02
N THR A 377 -11.30 -12.11 -15.23
CA THR A 377 -12.14 -11.56 -14.16
C THR A 377 -12.01 -10.06 -14.02
N ASP A 378 -13.13 -9.40 -13.69
CA ASP A 378 -13.13 -7.99 -13.26
C ASP A 378 -12.45 -7.88 -11.88
N ALA A 379 -11.80 -6.74 -11.61
CA ALA A 379 -11.34 -6.43 -10.26
C ALA A 379 -12.52 -6.22 -9.33
N THR A 380 -12.37 -6.59 -8.07
CA THR A 380 -13.41 -6.42 -7.06
C THR A 380 -13.43 -4.96 -6.54
N MET A 381 -13.79 -4.72 -5.27
CA MET A 381 -13.87 -3.35 -4.76
C MET A 381 -12.52 -2.65 -4.89
N THR A 382 -12.51 -1.60 -5.71
CA THR A 382 -11.31 -0.85 -6.04
C THR A 382 -11.41 0.54 -5.42
N ILE A 383 -10.32 1.01 -4.83
CA ILE A 383 -10.20 2.36 -4.32
C ILE A 383 -9.43 3.20 -5.34
N LEU A 384 -9.96 4.39 -5.62
CA LEU A 384 -9.20 5.49 -6.17
C LEU A 384 -8.88 6.48 -5.05
N ASP A 385 -7.61 6.57 -4.68
CA ASP A 385 -7.08 7.55 -3.75
C ASP A 385 -6.48 8.71 -4.55
N VAL A 386 -7.20 9.84 -4.56
CA VAL A 386 -6.83 11.05 -5.28
C VAL A 386 -6.26 12.06 -4.28
N GLY A 387 -4.94 12.24 -4.31
CA GLY A 387 -4.30 13.34 -3.58
C GLY A 387 -4.65 14.67 -4.22
N LEU A 388 -4.96 15.70 -3.43
CA LEU A 388 -5.27 17.02 -3.96
C LEU A 388 -4.00 17.90 -3.98
N PRO A 389 -3.73 18.67 -5.04
CA PRO A 389 -2.68 19.67 -5.01
C PRO A 389 -2.98 20.74 -3.95
N THR A 390 -1.94 21.33 -3.35
CA THR A 390 -2.11 22.35 -2.31
C THR A 390 -2.91 23.54 -2.83
N GLY A 391 -3.95 23.94 -2.09
CA GLY A 391 -4.82 25.06 -2.46
C GLY A 391 -5.93 24.72 -3.46
N PHE A 392 -6.15 23.43 -3.76
CA PHE A 392 -7.27 22.98 -4.60
C PHE A 392 -8.38 22.36 -3.77
N GLU A 393 -9.63 22.60 -4.17
CA GLU A 393 -10.80 21.90 -3.66
C GLU A 393 -11.62 21.29 -4.80
N VAL A 394 -12.30 20.17 -4.50
CA VAL A 394 -13.09 19.42 -5.47
C VAL A 394 -14.54 19.88 -5.46
N GLU A 395 -15.13 20.06 -6.65
CA GLU A 395 -16.53 20.40 -6.86
C GLU A 395 -17.45 19.28 -6.34
N GLU A 396 -18.28 19.59 -5.35
CA GLU A 396 -19.12 18.58 -4.70
C GLU A 396 -20.33 18.16 -5.52
N SER A 397 -20.83 19.04 -6.39
CA SER A 397 -21.96 18.72 -7.26
C SER A 397 -21.62 17.57 -8.22
N ASP A 398 -20.43 17.62 -8.84
CA ASP A 398 -19.92 16.55 -9.72
C ASP A 398 -19.81 15.21 -8.95
N LEU A 399 -19.28 15.22 -7.72
CA LEU A 399 -19.16 14.00 -6.90
C LEU A 399 -20.52 13.42 -6.47
N LYS A 400 -21.50 14.29 -6.18
CA LYS A 400 -22.87 13.88 -5.89
C LYS A 400 -23.51 13.24 -7.12
N GLU A 401 -23.33 13.81 -8.31
CA GLU A 401 -23.82 13.21 -9.55
C GLU A 401 -23.21 11.82 -9.81
N LEU A 402 -21.90 11.67 -9.62
CA LEU A 402 -21.21 10.38 -9.78
C LEU A 402 -21.67 9.31 -8.77
N SER A 403 -22.19 9.72 -7.61
CA SER A 403 -22.60 8.81 -6.52
C SER A 403 -24.11 8.58 -6.40
N SER A 404 -24.95 9.51 -6.83
CA SER A 404 -26.42 9.40 -6.78
C SER A 404 -27.11 9.41 -8.14
N GLY A 405 -26.36 9.55 -9.24
CA GLY A 405 -26.88 9.51 -10.61
C GLY A 405 -27.43 8.13 -11.01
N LYS A 406 -28.16 8.09 -12.13
CA LYS A 406 -28.84 6.87 -12.62
C LYS A 406 -27.88 5.71 -12.94
N GLU A 407 -26.66 6.01 -13.38
CA GLU A 407 -25.64 5.00 -13.72
C GLU A 407 -24.65 4.70 -12.58
N ARG A 408 -24.64 5.54 -11.54
CA ARG A 408 -23.81 5.44 -10.32
C ARG A 408 -22.44 4.76 -10.50
N TYR A 409 -21.46 5.54 -10.93
CA TYR A 409 -20.07 5.12 -11.07
C TYR A 409 -19.39 4.91 -9.71
N ILE A 410 -19.74 5.71 -8.70
CA ILE A 410 -19.08 5.72 -7.39
C ILE A 410 -20.07 5.29 -6.30
N GLN A 411 -19.65 4.42 -5.39
CA GLN A 411 -20.50 3.96 -4.29
C GLN A 411 -20.49 4.92 -3.11
N LYS A 412 -19.32 5.44 -2.80
CA LYS A 412 -19.11 6.41 -1.73
C LYS A 412 -17.89 7.24 -2.09
N TYR A 413 -17.86 8.48 -1.64
CA TYR A 413 -16.65 9.28 -1.62
C TYR A 413 -16.41 9.78 -0.19
N GLU A 414 -15.15 9.89 0.20
CA GLU A 414 -14.74 10.43 1.49
C GLU A 414 -13.66 11.49 1.26
N LYS A 415 -13.92 12.71 1.72
CA LYS A 415 -12.90 13.76 1.80
C LYS A 415 -12.14 13.56 3.10
N ASN A 416 -10.93 13.04 3.01
CA ASN A 416 -10.14 12.74 4.19
C ASN A 416 -9.14 13.87 4.46
N LYS A 417 -9.40 14.62 5.53
CA LYS A 417 -8.47 15.64 6.07
C LYS A 417 -7.50 15.06 7.12
N VAL A 418 -7.72 13.82 7.57
CA VAL A 418 -7.03 13.22 8.73
C VAL A 418 -5.88 12.29 8.31
N LEU A 419 -6.00 11.58 7.18
CA LEU A 419 -4.97 10.64 6.71
C LEU A 419 -3.87 11.27 5.83
N SER A 420 -3.98 12.55 5.45
CA SER A 420 -2.98 13.25 4.64
C SER A 420 -3.03 14.75 4.92
N GLU A 421 -1.87 15.35 5.25
CA GLU A 421 -1.71 16.80 5.45
C GLU A 421 -2.10 17.63 4.21
N ARG A 422 -2.21 17.00 3.03
CA ARG A 422 -2.53 17.63 1.74
C ARG A 422 -4.02 17.59 1.39
N GLY A 423 -4.82 16.85 2.16
CA GLY A 423 -6.19 16.49 1.78
C GLY A 423 -6.20 15.40 0.70
N SER A 424 -7.04 14.38 0.90
CA SER A 424 -7.23 13.29 -0.08
C SER A 424 -8.72 13.08 -0.32
N LEU A 425 -9.05 12.71 -1.56
CA LEU A 425 -10.38 12.27 -1.96
C LEU A 425 -10.32 10.78 -2.24
N ILE A 426 -11.03 10.00 -1.43
CA ILE A 426 -11.12 8.56 -1.57
C ILE A 426 -12.43 8.23 -2.27
N LEU A 427 -12.37 7.56 -3.41
CA LEU A 427 -13.53 7.09 -4.17
C LEU A 427 -13.61 5.56 -4.10
N TYR A 428 -14.79 5.06 -3.74
CA TYR A 428 -15.06 3.63 -3.62
C TYR A 428 -15.81 3.12 -4.86
N LEU A 429 -15.17 2.25 -5.63
CA LEU A 429 -15.75 1.59 -6.81
C LEU A 429 -16.17 0.17 -6.49
N ASN A 430 -17.29 -0.28 -7.06
CA ASN A 430 -17.78 -1.65 -6.85
C ASN A 430 -16.86 -2.71 -7.43
N LYS A 431 -16.42 -2.45 -8.66
CA LYS A 431 -15.61 -3.30 -9.50
C LYS A 431 -14.92 -2.42 -10.52
N VAL A 432 -13.88 -2.93 -11.16
CA VAL A 432 -13.31 -2.34 -12.37
C VAL A 432 -13.30 -3.41 -13.45
N SER A 433 -13.90 -3.09 -14.59
CA SER A 433 -13.97 -3.98 -15.74
C SER A 433 -12.59 -4.37 -16.24
N HIS A 434 -12.44 -5.63 -16.67
CA HIS A 434 -11.27 -6.08 -17.42
C HIS A 434 -11.44 -5.96 -18.95
N LYS A 435 -12.66 -5.65 -19.42
CA LYS A 435 -12.99 -5.61 -20.85
C LYS A 435 -13.13 -4.21 -21.40
N GLU A 436 -13.67 -3.30 -20.59
CA GLU A 436 -14.03 -1.95 -21.00
C GLU A 436 -13.29 -0.94 -20.12
N LYS A 437 -12.85 0.16 -20.72
CA LYS A 437 -12.23 1.25 -19.97
C LYS A 437 -13.31 2.06 -19.26
N GLU A 438 -13.12 2.27 -17.97
CA GLU A 438 -13.96 3.13 -17.16
C GLU A 438 -13.31 4.52 -17.04
N VAL A 439 -14.15 5.56 -17.06
CA VAL A 439 -13.71 6.96 -17.03
C VAL A 439 -14.43 7.68 -15.91
N ILE A 440 -13.68 8.31 -15.01
CA ILE A 440 -14.22 9.18 -13.97
C ILE A 440 -13.60 10.55 -14.13
N SER A 441 -14.45 11.59 -14.16
CA SER A 441 -14.00 12.96 -14.22
C SER A 441 -14.81 13.88 -13.31
N PHE A 442 -14.14 14.85 -12.70
CA PHE A 442 -14.77 15.90 -11.89
C PHE A 442 -13.93 17.17 -11.92
N ARG A 443 -14.54 18.30 -11.59
CA ARG A 443 -13.87 19.61 -11.53
C ARG A 443 -13.19 19.85 -10.19
N MET A 444 -12.08 20.58 -10.27
CA MET A 444 -11.29 21.05 -9.15
C MET A 444 -11.02 22.54 -9.32
N HIS A 445 -11.17 23.29 -8.24
CA HIS A 445 -11.02 24.75 -8.24
C HIS A 445 -9.80 25.14 -7.42
N GLN A 446 -8.98 26.02 -7.98
CA GLN A 446 -7.86 26.61 -7.28
C GLN A 446 -8.35 27.75 -6.38
N MET A 447 -8.25 27.53 -5.07
CA MET A 447 -8.67 28.49 -4.03
C MET A 447 -7.52 29.41 -3.61
N LEU A 448 -6.26 28.96 -3.74
CA LEU A 448 -5.08 29.72 -3.33
C LEU A 448 -4.01 29.70 -4.43
N ASN A 449 -3.32 30.84 -4.62
CA ASN A 449 -2.14 30.92 -5.47
C ASN A 449 -0.91 30.38 -4.73
N VAL A 450 -0.37 29.27 -5.20
CA VAL A 450 0.82 28.61 -4.65
C VAL A 450 1.96 28.76 -5.65
N GLY A 451 3.12 29.27 -5.20
CA GLY A 451 4.25 29.56 -6.10
C GLY A 451 4.89 28.32 -6.74
N LEU A 452 5.24 27.32 -5.94
CA LEU A 452 5.78 26.04 -6.40
C LEU A 452 4.78 24.93 -6.10
N LEU A 453 3.79 24.78 -6.98
CA LEU A 453 2.78 23.74 -6.84
C LEU A 453 3.43 22.36 -6.98
N GLN A 454 3.28 21.52 -5.96
CA GLN A 454 3.78 20.16 -6.02
C GLN A 454 2.82 19.26 -6.82
N PRO A 455 3.34 18.32 -7.63
CA PRO A 455 2.53 17.30 -8.26
C PRO A 455 1.71 16.51 -7.23
N ALA A 456 0.48 16.18 -7.61
CA ALA A 456 -0.39 15.30 -6.85
C ALA A 456 -0.43 13.92 -7.50
N ALA A 457 -0.92 12.92 -6.77
CA ALA A 457 -0.96 11.53 -7.22
C ALA A 457 -2.37 10.97 -7.17
N VAL A 458 -2.71 10.14 -8.15
CA VAL A 458 -3.85 9.23 -8.12
C VAL A 458 -3.30 7.82 -7.97
N THR A 459 -3.80 7.11 -6.97
CA THR A 459 -3.46 5.71 -6.74
C THR A 459 -4.72 4.85 -6.85
N ILE A 460 -4.72 3.91 -7.80
CA ILE A 460 -5.76 2.89 -7.94
C ILE A 460 -5.26 1.58 -7.36
N TYR A 461 -6.05 0.94 -6.52
CA TYR A 461 -5.72 -0.36 -5.95
C TYR A 461 -6.96 -1.12 -5.55
N GLU A 462 -6.88 -2.43 -5.61
CA GLU A 462 -7.90 -3.29 -5.06
C GLU A 462 -7.83 -3.23 -3.52
N TYR A 463 -8.96 -3.01 -2.85
CA TYR A 463 -8.99 -2.72 -1.41
C TYR A 463 -8.28 -3.80 -0.56
N TYR A 464 -8.36 -5.06 -0.97
CA TYR A 464 -7.86 -6.21 -0.22
C TYR A 464 -6.57 -6.81 -0.80
N SER A 465 -6.08 -6.28 -1.93
CA SER A 465 -4.79 -6.62 -2.53
C SER A 465 -4.02 -5.32 -2.79
N PRO A 466 -3.54 -4.63 -1.73
CA PRO A 466 -2.85 -3.35 -1.89
C PRO A 466 -1.51 -3.48 -2.63
N ASP A 467 -1.02 -4.70 -2.86
CA ASP A 467 0.13 -4.97 -3.71
C ASP A 467 -0.21 -4.77 -5.20
N ALA A 468 -1.46 -5.00 -5.59
CA ALA A 468 -2.01 -4.68 -6.90
C ALA A 468 -2.39 -3.19 -7.00
N ARG A 469 -1.40 -2.32 -6.83
CA ARG A 469 -1.59 -0.86 -6.92
C ARG A 469 -0.94 -0.27 -8.17
N CYS A 470 -1.52 0.81 -8.67
CA CYS A 470 -0.93 1.64 -9.71
C CYS A 470 -1.04 3.11 -9.31
N THR A 471 0.07 3.83 -9.34
CA THR A 471 0.12 5.26 -8.99
C THR A 471 0.57 6.07 -10.20
N LYS A 472 -0.15 7.16 -10.47
CA LYS A 472 0.19 8.15 -11.50
C LYS A 472 0.15 9.54 -10.92
N PHE A 473 1.15 10.35 -11.27
CA PHE A 473 1.22 11.74 -10.86
C PHE A 473 0.61 12.65 -11.92
N TYR A 474 0.05 13.76 -11.47
CA TYR A 474 -0.53 14.78 -12.33
C TYR A 474 -0.19 16.18 -11.83
N HIS A 475 -0.14 17.13 -12.76
CA HIS A 475 0.15 18.52 -12.50
C HIS A 475 -0.48 19.37 -13.62
N PRO A 476 -1.01 20.58 -13.33
CA PRO A 476 -1.66 21.43 -14.34
C PRO A 476 -0.79 21.72 -15.58
N GLU A 477 0.50 21.94 -15.38
CA GLU A 477 1.45 22.34 -16.44
C GLU A 477 2.45 21.24 -16.85
N ARG A 478 2.60 20.19 -16.04
CA ARG A 478 3.71 19.22 -16.19
C ARG A 478 3.16 17.86 -16.59
N LYS A 479 3.73 17.28 -17.64
CA LYS A 479 3.38 15.93 -18.08
C LYS A 479 3.78 14.91 -17.02
N ASP A 480 2.86 13.99 -16.70
CA ASP A 480 3.02 12.92 -15.70
C ASP A 480 3.46 13.42 -14.30
N GLY A 481 3.22 14.69 -13.97
CA GLY A 481 3.64 15.28 -12.70
C GLY A 481 5.15 15.21 -12.45
N ALA A 482 5.97 15.13 -13.51
CA ALA A 482 7.41 15.02 -13.36
C ALA A 482 8.00 16.28 -12.70
N ILE A 483 8.75 16.08 -11.62
CA ILE A 483 9.62 17.09 -11.01
C ILE A 483 10.73 17.44 -12.00
N TYR A 484 11.15 18.70 -12.06
CA TYR A 484 12.28 19.11 -12.89
C TYR A 484 13.56 18.44 -12.41
N ARG A 485 14.29 17.84 -13.35
CA ARG A 485 15.53 17.11 -13.08
C ARG A 485 16.62 17.58 -14.02
N LEU A 486 17.85 17.63 -13.54
CA LEU A 486 19.04 17.75 -14.38
C LEU A 486 19.75 16.40 -14.38
N CYS A 487 19.76 15.72 -15.52
CA CYS A 487 20.29 14.36 -15.64
C CYS A 487 21.45 14.31 -16.64
N LYS A 488 22.50 13.56 -16.31
CA LYS A 488 23.59 13.18 -17.23
C LYS A 488 23.90 11.70 -17.05
N GLY A 489 23.53 10.88 -18.04
CA GLY A 489 23.49 9.43 -17.86
C GLY A 489 22.49 9.06 -16.77
N ASP A 490 22.89 8.19 -15.84
CA ASP A 490 22.02 7.69 -14.76
C ASP A 490 22.00 8.60 -13.52
N LEU A 491 22.82 9.66 -13.49
CA LEU A 491 22.85 10.59 -12.36
C LEU A 491 21.90 11.77 -12.62
N CYS A 492 20.87 11.89 -11.79
CA CYS A 492 19.89 12.97 -11.83
C CYS A 492 19.90 13.77 -10.53
N GLN A 493 19.69 15.08 -10.64
CA GLN A 493 19.49 15.98 -9.50
C GLN A 493 18.14 16.71 -9.60
N CYS A 494 17.49 16.92 -8.46
CA CYS A 494 16.30 17.76 -8.36
C CYS A 494 16.62 19.21 -8.72
N ALA A 495 15.80 19.83 -9.55
CA ALA A 495 15.95 21.21 -10.00
C ALA A 495 14.64 21.99 -9.82
N GLU A 496 14.05 21.98 -8.63
CA GLU A 496 12.84 22.76 -8.30
C GLU A 496 13.13 24.20 -7.83
N GLU A 497 14.36 24.68 -7.98
CA GLU A 497 14.75 26.05 -7.61
C GLU A 497 14.20 27.09 -8.60
N ASN A 498 14.32 28.39 -8.30
CA ASN A 498 13.98 29.43 -9.28
C ASN A 498 14.99 29.48 -10.44
N CYS A 499 14.58 29.96 -11.61
CA CYS A 499 15.48 30.15 -12.75
C CYS A 499 16.47 31.29 -12.47
N SER A 500 17.68 31.21 -13.03
CA SER A 500 18.53 32.40 -13.16
C SER A 500 17.98 33.31 -14.25
N TYR A 501 18.04 34.62 -14.03
CA TYR A 501 17.60 35.62 -15.00
C TYR A 501 18.79 36.39 -15.55
N GLN A 502 18.82 36.59 -16.86
CA GLN A 502 19.80 37.46 -17.47
C GLN A 502 19.49 38.91 -17.11
N ARG A 503 20.44 39.59 -16.46
CA ARG A 503 20.27 41.00 -16.09
C ARG A 503 20.42 41.89 -17.31
N LYS A 504 19.28 42.39 -17.80
CA LYS A 504 19.20 43.34 -18.91
C LYS A 504 19.07 44.80 -18.46
N ASN A 505 18.67 45.03 -17.21
CA ASN A 505 18.53 46.36 -16.63
C ASN A 505 19.88 46.98 -16.25
N ARG A 506 19.86 48.28 -15.89
CA ARG A 506 21.03 49.00 -15.36
C ARG A 506 21.38 48.44 -13.98
N VAL A 507 22.63 48.01 -13.82
CA VAL A 507 23.19 47.49 -12.55
C VAL A 507 24.36 48.40 -12.16
N SER A 508 24.47 48.74 -10.88
CA SER A 508 25.57 49.55 -10.36
C SER A 508 26.85 48.73 -10.18
N ASP A 509 28.00 49.38 -10.25
CA ASP A 509 29.30 48.71 -10.11
C ASP A 509 29.53 48.19 -8.69
N GLU A 510 29.01 48.90 -7.69
CA GLU A 510 29.00 48.46 -6.29
C GLU A 510 28.18 47.17 -6.12
N GLU A 511 27.03 47.03 -6.79
CA GLU A 511 26.22 45.81 -6.72
C GLU A 511 26.94 44.61 -7.36
N ARG A 512 27.61 44.83 -8.51
CA ARG A 512 28.41 43.79 -9.18
C ARG A 512 29.54 43.31 -8.28
N LEU A 513 30.29 44.24 -7.67
CA LEU A 513 31.42 43.91 -6.80
C LEU A 513 30.95 43.22 -5.51
N LYS A 514 29.91 43.76 -4.86
CA LYS A 514 29.31 43.16 -3.66
C LYS A 514 28.85 41.74 -3.92
N ARG A 515 28.20 41.49 -5.07
CA ARG A 515 27.78 40.13 -5.44
C ARG A 515 28.97 39.23 -5.75
N ALA A 516 29.96 39.70 -6.50
CA ALA A 516 31.16 38.93 -6.80
C ALA A 516 31.91 38.49 -5.53
N CYS A 517 31.86 39.31 -4.47
CA CYS A 517 32.52 39.09 -3.19
C CYS A 517 31.61 38.54 -2.08
N GLU A 518 30.35 38.25 -2.37
CA GLU A 518 29.42 37.71 -1.38
C GLU A 518 29.87 36.33 -0.88
N ALA A 519 29.69 36.08 0.42
CA ALA A 519 29.97 34.78 1.02
C ALA A 519 29.20 33.65 0.28
N GLY A 520 29.96 32.63 -0.16
CA GLY A 520 29.43 31.49 -0.92
C GLY A 520 29.53 31.62 -2.44
N MET A 521 29.83 32.80 -2.99
CA MET A 521 30.19 32.94 -4.41
C MET A 521 31.60 32.44 -4.62
N ASP A 522 31.73 31.41 -5.47
CA ASP A 522 32.95 30.64 -5.64
C ASP A 522 33.75 31.12 -6.85
N TYR A 523 33.07 31.34 -7.98
CA TYR A 523 33.73 31.69 -9.24
C TYR A 523 33.12 32.92 -9.91
N ALA A 524 33.96 33.63 -10.67
CA ALA A 524 33.54 34.71 -11.57
C ALA A 524 34.31 34.63 -12.89
N TYR A 525 33.61 34.35 -13.97
CA TYR A 525 34.20 34.05 -15.28
C TYR A 525 33.61 34.92 -16.39
N LYS A 526 34.47 35.27 -17.35
CA LYS A 526 34.03 35.67 -18.69
C LYS A 526 33.95 34.42 -19.55
N VAL A 527 32.74 34.09 -20.00
CA VAL A 527 32.52 32.89 -20.81
C VAL A 527 31.89 33.22 -22.15
N THR A 528 32.18 32.42 -23.17
CA THR A 528 31.59 32.53 -24.51
C THR A 528 30.81 31.26 -24.83
N VAL A 529 29.58 31.40 -25.32
CA VAL A 529 28.73 30.26 -25.67
C VAL A 529 29.20 29.68 -27.02
N VAL A 530 29.76 28.47 -27.00
CA VAL A 530 30.29 27.79 -28.20
C VAL A 530 29.26 26.82 -28.80
N GLY A 531 28.45 26.18 -27.96
CA GLY A 531 27.45 25.21 -28.38
C GLY A 531 26.25 25.18 -27.44
N MET A 532 25.10 24.76 -27.96
CA MET A 532 23.85 24.64 -27.21
C MET A 532 23.22 23.30 -27.61
N ASP A 533 23.03 22.41 -26.65
CA ASP A 533 22.32 21.15 -26.79
C ASP A 533 21.02 21.25 -25.97
N LEU A 534 19.91 21.52 -26.66
CA LEU A 534 18.61 21.79 -26.04
C LEU A 534 17.77 20.51 -26.07
N LYS A 535 17.58 19.87 -24.91
CA LYS A 535 16.80 18.62 -24.79
C LYS A 535 15.51 18.82 -24.02
N GLN A 536 14.70 17.77 -23.93
CA GLN A 536 13.44 17.81 -23.20
C GLN A 536 13.63 17.82 -21.68
N ASP A 537 14.71 17.20 -21.18
CA ASP A 537 14.97 17.07 -19.74
C ASP A 537 15.93 18.14 -19.21
N SER A 538 17.00 18.44 -19.96
CA SER A 538 18.00 19.44 -19.56
C SER A 538 18.65 20.10 -20.78
N ASP A 539 18.93 21.39 -20.66
CA ASP A 539 19.70 22.13 -21.65
C ASP A 539 21.17 22.19 -21.22
N ILE A 540 22.06 21.89 -22.17
CA ILE A 540 23.51 21.91 -21.94
C ILE A 540 24.12 22.98 -22.85
N TYR A 541 24.64 24.03 -22.22
CA TYR A 541 25.40 25.09 -22.87
C TYR A 541 26.88 24.77 -22.76
N SER A 542 27.52 24.52 -23.91
CA SER A 542 28.98 24.38 -23.98
C SER A 542 29.60 25.76 -24.00
N MET A 543 30.22 26.16 -22.90
CA MET A 543 30.77 27.50 -22.72
C MET A 543 32.29 27.44 -22.60
N LYS A 544 33.00 28.26 -23.38
CA LYS A 544 34.45 28.42 -23.26
C LYS A 544 34.74 29.51 -22.23
N VAL A 545 35.53 29.19 -21.21
CA VAL A 545 36.00 30.18 -20.23
C VAL A 545 37.12 30.98 -20.88
N GLU A 546 36.84 32.21 -21.30
CA GLU A 546 37.83 33.07 -21.96
C GLU A 546 38.71 33.79 -20.95
N GLN A 547 38.16 34.13 -19.78
CA GLN A 547 38.93 34.80 -18.74
C GLN A 547 38.41 34.43 -17.35
N VAL A 548 39.34 34.15 -16.44
CA VAL A 548 39.05 33.94 -15.01
C VAL A 548 39.25 35.25 -14.26
N LEU A 549 38.18 35.79 -13.66
CA LEU A 549 38.25 36.99 -12.82
C LEU A 549 38.45 36.64 -11.35
N ARG A 550 37.90 35.49 -10.93
CA ARG A 550 38.08 34.90 -9.61
C ARG A 550 38.15 33.40 -9.77
N GLU A 551 39.24 32.80 -9.31
CA GLU A 551 39.39 31.35 -9.25
C GLU A 551 38.39 30.76 -8.25
N GLY A 552 37.70 29.71 -8.68
CA GLY A 552 36.81 28.92 -7.82
C GLY A 552 37.37 27.52 -7.60
N THR A 553 36.49 26.60 -7.21
CA THR A 553 36.86 25.20 -6.90
C THR A 553 37.39 24.42 -8.12
N ASP A 554 36.95 24.75 -9.34
CA ASP A 554 37.49 24.16 -10.59
C ASP A 554 38.75 24.91 -11.01
N GLY A 555 39.91 24.28 -10.86
CA GLY A 555 41.21 24.85 -11.21
C GLY A 555 41.54 24.81 -12.70
N GLU A 556 42.38 25.74 -13.15
CA GLU A 556 42.90 25.80 -14.53
C GLU A 556 41.83 25.79 -15.63
N VAL A 557 40.72 26.50 -15.43
CA VAL A 557 39.58 26.49 -16.38
C VAL A 557 39.77 27.40 -17.58
N GLU A 558 40.69 28.36 -17.54
CA GLU A 558 40.90 29.34 -18.59
C GLU A 558 41.27 28.67 -19.93
N GLY A 559 40.61 29.10 -21.01
CA GLY A 559 40.72 28.52 -22.34
C GLY A 559 39.96 27.20 -22.56
N LYS A 560 39.50 26.53 -21.49
CA LYS A 560 38.80 25.25 -21.58
C LYS A 560 37.28 25.44 -21.79
N VAL A 561 36.65 24.44 -22.41
CA VAL A 561 35.18 24.37 -22.55
C VAL A 561 34.59 23.61 -21.36
N ARG A 562 33.53 24.16 -20.78
CA ARG A 562 32.79 23.59 -19.66
C ARG A 562 31.30 23.53 -19.97
N PRO A 563 30.61 22.44 -19.55
CA PRO A 563 29.16 22.33 -19.71
C PRO A 563 28.44 23.09 -18.58
N PHE A 564 27.51 23.95 -18.97
CA PHE A 564 26.58 24.63 -18.08
C PHE A 564 25.17 24.08 -18.30
N LEU A 565 24.54 23.58 -17.24
CA LEU A 565 23.23 22.95 -17.27
C LEU A 565 22.15 23.91 -16.78
N THR A 566 21.01 23.90 -17.46
CA THR A 566 19.80 24.60 -17.02
C THR A 566 18.54 23.81 -17.41
N ARG A 567 17.40 24.25 -16.87
CA ARG A 567 16.10 23.68 -17.19
C ARG A 567 15.55 24.28 -18.49
N PRO A 568 14.85 23.48 -19.31
CA PRO A 568 14.17 23.98 -20.51
C PRO A 568 13.20 25.14 -20.25
N GLY A 569 12.51 25.15 -19.11
CA GLY A 569 11.61 26.25 -18.72
C GLY A 569 12.34 27.59 -18.44
N CYS A 570 13.66 27.58 -18.27
CA CYS A 570 14.46 28.78 -18.00
C CYS A 570 15.07 29.42 -19.25
N ARG A 571 14.87 28.84 -20.45
CA ARG A 571 15.50 29.28 -21.72
C ARG A 571 15.26 30.76 -22.01
N GLU A 572 14.00 31.19 -21.88
CA GLU A 572 13.59 32.56 -22.20
C GLU A 572 14.21 33.58 -21.23
N TYR A 573 14.25 33.23 -19.94
CA TYR A 573 14.81 34.08 -18.89
C TYR A 573 16.34 34.23 -18.97
N LEU A 574 17.04 33.19 -19.45
CA LEU A 574 18.49 33.20 -19.61
C LEU A 574 18.96 33.90 -20.90
N GLY A 575 18.19 33.81 -21.99
CA GLY A 575 18.46 34.57 -23.23
C GLY A 575 19.87 34.40 -23.82
N LEU A 576 20.51 33.24 -23.60
CA LEU A 576 21.88 32.97 -24.05
C LEU A 576 21.94 32.76 -25.57
N VAL A 577 22.92 33.39 -26.22
CA VAL A 577 23.10 33.37 -27.68
C VAL A 577 24.48 32.80 -28.03
N LYS A 578 24.52 31.89 -29.02
CA LYS A 578 25.77 31.29 -29.52
C LYS A 578 26.70 32.38 -30.06
N GLY A 579 27.98 32.30 -29.71
CA GLY A 579 29.03 33.24 -30.13
C GLY A 579 29.11 34.52 -29.31
N LYS A 580 28.18 34.75 -28.38
CA LYS A 580 28.19 35.91 -27.47
C LYS A 580 28.91 35.57 -26.15
N SER A 581 29.48 36.59 -25.53
CA SER A 581 30.17 36.48 -24.24
C SER A 581 29.30 37.00 -23.09
N TYR A 582 29.45 36.39 -21.91
CA TYR A 582 28.68 36.69 -20.71
C TYR A 582 29.60 36.69 -19.48
N LEU A 583 29.28 37.56 -18.52
CA LEU A 583 29.79 37.49 -17.16
C LEU A 583 28.91 36.51 -16.38
N ILE A 584 29.52 35.44 -15.87
CA ILE A 584 28.84 34.45 -15.03
C ILE A 584 29.54 34.37 -13.68
N MET A 585 28.76 34.50 -12.61
CA MET A 585 29.23 34.30 -11.23
C MET A 585 28.30 33.32 -10.51
N GLY A 586 28.85 32.37 -9.76
CA GLY A 586 28.06 31.34 -9.11
C GLY A 586 28.70 30.74 -7.86
N ARG A 587 27.96 29.87 -7.17
CA ARG A 587 28.39 29.19 -5.93
C ARG A 587 28.96 27.80 -6.19
N SER A 588 29.81 27.31 -5.29
CA SER A 588 30.47 26.00 -5.37
C SER A 588 29.51 24.81 -5.27
N VAL A 589 28.38 24.94 -4.57
CA VAL A 589 27.33 23.90 -4.47
C VAL A 589 26.70 23.52 -5.83
N TYR A 590 26.89 24.39 -6.83
CA TYR A 590 26.45 24.18 -8.21
C TYR A 590 27.56 23.62 -9.11
N LEU A 591 28.73 23.30 -8.54
CA LEU A 591 29.79 22.53 -9.16
C LEU A 591 29.66 21.07 -8.72
N ARG A 592 29.45 20.16 -9.67
CA ARG A 592 29.39 18.72 -9.37
C ARG A 592 30.27 17.90 -10.28
N GLU A 593 30.96 16.93 -9.70
CA GLU A 593 31.76 15.97 -10.44
C GLU A 593 30.87 14.92 -11.10
N LEU A 594 30.97 14.80 -12.42
CA LEU A 594 30.18 13.84 -13.19
C LEU A 594 31.08 13.23 -14.28
N GLY A 595 31.59 12.03 -14.00
CA GLY A 595 32.58 11.34 -14.85
C GLY A 595 33.98 11.95 -14.79
N GLY A 596 34.38 12.52 -13.65
CA GLY A 596 35.70 13.14 -13.44
C GLY A 596 35.84 14.58 -13.95
N SER A 597 34.75 15.20 -14.44
CA SER A 597 34.72 16.62 -14.84
C SER A 597 33.67 17.40 -14.03
N LEU A 598 34.02 18.59 -13.55
CA LEU A 598 33.10 19.51 -12.89
C LEU A 598 32.09 20.09 -13.90
N GLN A 599 30.83 20.15 -13.48
CA GLN A 599 29.73 20.74 -14.26
C GLN A 599 29.10 21.90 -13.51
N TYR A 600 28.68 22.92 -14.26
CA TYR A 600 28.09 24.14 -13.72
C TYR A 600 26.57 24.09 -13.86
N VAL A 601 25.82 24.44 -12.82
CA VAL A 601 24.35 24.52 -12.86
C VAL A 601 23.89 25.97 -12.71
N PHE A 602 22.98 26.41 -13.59
CA PHE A 602 22.27 27.68 -13.44
C PHE A 602 21.18 27.55 -12.36
N GLY A 603 21.50 27.96 -11.13
CA GLY A 603 20.56 28.04 -10.00
C GLY A 603 20.02 29.45 -9.79
N GLU A 604 19.08 29.60 -8.86
CA GLU A 604 18.45 30.90 -8.52
C GLU A 604 19.47 32.01 -8.25
N GLN A 605 20.61 31.65 -7.68
CA GLN A 605 21.63 32.61 -7.25
C GLN A 605 22.73 32.87 -8.27
N THR A 606 22.73 32.16 -9.40
CA THR A 606 23.72 32.35 -10.48
C THR A 606 23.49 33.69 -11.16
N TRP A 607 24.53 34.53 -11.18
CA TRP A 607 24.52 35.81 -11.88
C TRP A 607 24.84 35.60 -13.35
N VAL A 608 24.02 36.17 -14.24
CA VAL A 608 24.25 36.16 -15.68
C VAL A 608 24.05 37.56 -16.24
N GLU A 609 25.08 38.11 -16.86
CA GLU A 609 25.03 39.43 -17.50
C GLU A 609 25.73 39.37 -18.87
N TYR A 610 25.14 39.99 -19.89
CA TYR A 610 25.76 40.04 -21.22
C TYR A 610 27.05 40.86 -21.17
N TRP A 611 28.14 40.36 -21.74
CA TRP A 611 29.40 41.09 -21.83
C TRP A 611 29.54 41.65 -23.25
N PRO A 612 29.29 42.95 -23.49
CA PRO A 612 29.36 43.53 -24.82
C PRO A 612 30.78 43.48 -25.40
N THR A 613 30.88 43.37 -26.71
CA THR A 613 32.18 43.46 -27.39
C THR A 613 32.71 44.89 -27.40
N ARG A 614 34.01 45.07 -27.68
CA ARG A 614 34.62 46.41 -27.82
C ARG A 614 34.00 47.21 -28.97
N GLU A 615 33.50 46.53 -30.00
CA GLU A 615 32.83 47.17 -31.14
C GLU A 615 31.42 47.65 -30.77
N GLU A 616 30.76 46.96 -29.85
CA GLU A 616 29.44 47.32 -29.30
C GLU A 616 29.53 48.39 -28.21
N SER A 617 30.67 48.55 -27.53
CA SER A 617 30.83 49.49 -26.41
C SER A 617 30.54 50.98 -26.72
N PRO A 618 30.65 51.50 -27.95
CA PRO A 618 30.28 52.89 -28.26
C PRO A 618 28.77 53.15 -28.22
N THR A 619 27.91 52.12 -28.29
CA THR A 619 26.46 52.35 -28.29
C THR A 619 25.96 52.74 -26.91
N PRO A 620 24.97 53.66 -26.79
CA PRO A 620 24.44 54.08 -25.49
C PRO A 620 23.92 52.92 -24.63
N GLU A 621 23.40 51.87 -25.28
CA GLU A 621 22.85 50.68 -24.64
C GLU A 621 23.92 49.77 -23.99
N HIS A 622 25.13 49.73 -24.55
CA HIS A 622 26.19 48.82 -24.11
C HIS A 622 27.36 49.52 -23.42
N ARG A 623 27.49 50.84 -23.59
CA ARG A 623 28.59 51.64 -23.04
C ARG A 623 28.73 51.51 -21.53
N GLU A 624 27.66 51.76 -20.79
CA GLU A 624 27.70 51.70 -19.32
C GLU A 624 28.01 50.29 -18.82
N ARG A 625 27.39 49.26 -19.42
CA ARG A 625 27.63 47.86 -19.06
C ARG A 625 29.08 47.44 -19.34
N TYR A 626 29.62 47.84 -20.48
CA TYR A 626 31.00 47.53 -20.84
C TYR A 626 32.00 48.17 -19.87
N ILE A 627 31.79 49.45 -19.51
CA ILE A 627 32.63 50.16 -18.54
C ILE A 627 32.54 49.47 -17.17
N GLY A 628 31.33 49.26 -16.65
CA GLY A 628 31.13 48.67 -15.32
C GLY A 628 31.68 47.26 -15.17
N ILE A 629 31.50 46.39 -16.17
CA ILE A 629 32.10 45.05 -16.15
C ILE A 629 33.63 45.12 -16.26
N THR A 630 34.18 46.09 -17.01
CA THR A 630 35.64 46.29 -17.12
C THR A 630 36.23 46.78 -15.79
N GLU A 631 35.54 47.67 -15.09
CA GLU A 631 35.92 48.12 -13.74
C GLU A 631 35.88 46.97 -12.73
N LEU A 632 34.81 46.16 -12.74
CA LEU A 632 34.73 44.94 -11.93
C LEU A 632 35.91 44.01 -12.19
N LYS A 633 36.22 43.75 -13.47
CA LYS A 633 37.38 42.94 -13.88
C LYS A 633 38.67 43.49 -13.28
N ASN A 634 38.92 44.79 -13.43
CA ASN A 634 40.15 45.41 -12.91
C ASN A 634 40.21 45.36 -11.39
N SER A 635 39.06 45.54 -10.72
CA SER A 635 38.96 45.48 -9.26
C SER A 635 39.30 44.08 -8.73
N LEU A 636 38.66 43.04 -9.28
CA LEU A 636 38.86 41.66 -8.86
C LEU A 636 40.28 41.16 -9.13
N LEU A 637 40.87 41.52 -10.28
CA LEU A 637 42.24 41.07 -10.63
C LEU A 637 43.33 41.77 -9.82
N ASN A 638 43.15 43.06 -9.46
CA ASN A 638 44.18 43.83 -8.75
C ASN A 638 44.04 43.78 -7.23
N TYR A 639 42.80 43.78 -6.72
CA TYR A 639 42.51 43.93 -5.29
C TYR A 639 41.78 42.72 -4.69
N GLY A 640 41.24 41.82 -5.52
CA GLY A 640 40.44 40.70 -5.06
C GLY A 640 39.17 41.15 -4.32
N CYS A 641 38.72 40.32 -3.38
CA CYS A 641 37.61 40.64 -2.48
C CYS A 641 38.17 40.94 -1.09
N ALA A 642 37.91 42.14 -0.56
CA ALA A 642 38.14 42.43 0.85
C ALA A 642 37.01 41.78 1.67
N ASN A 643 37.37 41.03 2.70
CA ASN A 643 36.41 40.43 3.65
C ASN A 643 35.68 41.49 4.47
#